data_AF-A0A3M7N1N8-F1
#
_entry.id   AF-A0A3M7N1N8-F1
#
_cell.length_a   1.000
_cell.length_b   1.000
_cell.length_c   1.000
_cell.angle_alpha   90.00
_cell.angle_beta   90.00
_cell.angle_gamma   90.00
#
_symmetry.space_group_name_H-M   'P 1'
#
loop_
_entity.id
_entity.type
_entity.pdbx_description
1 polymer ?
#
loop_
_entity_poly.entity_id
_entity_poly.type
_entity_poly.pdbx_seq_one_letter_code
_entity_poly.pdbx_strand_id
1 'polypeptide(L)'
;MTQTEEPEVAQDEYDNMGGGPGAPLPIAHLVGQAGLTDRDIKLMIEGGYHTVESIAYSTRKQLEQVKGISEAKATKLQNEAMKHVPMGFTTATEMHQRRSDLISITTGSKALDRLLGGGIETGSITEIFGEFRTGKSQICHTLAVTCQLPFDMGGGEGKCLYIDTEGTFRPTRLLSVANRYGLEGEEVLDNVAYARAYNSEHQLQLLKQAAQMMCETRFSLLIVDSATALYRTDYTGRGELSSRQSHIAGFMRMLQRLADEFGIAVVITNQVTAQVDGGPSAMFNPDPKKPIGGNIIAHASTTRLSLKKGRGETRICKIYDSPCLPEGDTLFAIYEHGIDDPQIKEDHYYGNVPPKDRQPLNGIQNGASNQFEVICGPLLNYQHLEEQGGAVRWHGSVLIVTKPGQRVPLLELAPEAGGSERVVVEGLKLYADPDKTFWRFSLQVPLTEAEARWRYTIPDIRYLAAVSNDPSRIFVVPAASESMRIMFHSCNGFSVGTDEDFWSGPAVWNDVLRTHQKRPFHVMIGGGDQIYNDSVRVSGPLKPWTEISNPHKRREFPFDNKMRADCDEFYYKNYVRWYTTEPFASANTSIAQINIWDDHDIIDGFGSYTDGFMRCAVFRGIGGVAFKYYCLFQHHTAPPASTFTTDAPQTMSAGAGGTAGIDPRQIENTYVYNRTSDDPSWIVGKKPGPYVEERSRSLYKRLGKRIAFVGIDARTERTRKQVNYPETYDLIFNRLRSELTAARGDIKHLILLLGVPIAYPRLAWLENILSSPLIAPIRLLNKRFGFAGGLFNSFDGGVDLLDDLDDHYTAKHHKKERRELVVRLQQLSQDFSVRITILGGDVHLGALGRFYSNPEVNIAPEHDPRYMANIISSAITNKPPPKAVANLLARRNKIHHLRDGKTDETLLALFDKQPGGVLKSAENNHNTMPSRNYAIITEISDAPAQNGTAHNGVSSQNGVNGNSGHKTYGHDGHKPLHAGEDGAGTEHPAADGISSHGAFKHGLNVALMVEIDNQDRQGKTQGYGLSIPPLDIEKKPQ
;
A
#
# COMPACT_ATOMS: atom_id res chain seq x y z
N MET A 1 -79.56 -32.38 26.61
CA MET A 1 -78.72 -32.82 27.73
C MET A 1 -77.83 -33.92 27.21
N THR A 2 -76.56 -33.60 27.00
CA THR A 2 -75.45 -34.56 26.92
C THR A 2 -74.19 -33.75 27.18
N GLN A 3 -73.52 -34.11 28.27
CA GLN A 3 -72.21 -33.62 28.69
C GLN A 3 -71.16 -34.13 27.70
N THR A 4 -70.16 -33.31 27.43
CA THR A 4 -68.88 -33.72 26.84
C THR A 4 -67.78 -33.17 27.74
N GLU A 5 -66.98 -34.09 28.25
CA GLU A 5 -65.88 -33.91 29.20
C GLU A 5 -64.79 -32.99 28.63
N GLU A 6 -64.33 -32.06 29.46
CA GLU A 6 -63.07 -31.33 29.28
C GLU A 6 -61.91 -32.25 29.65
N PRO A 7 -60.81 -32.31 28.88
CA PRO A 7 -59.60 -32.96 29.35
C PRO A 7 -58.86 -32.01 30.31
N GLU A 8 -58.65 -32.47 31.54
CA GLU A 8 -57.63 -31.93 32.45
C GLU A 8 -56.27 -31.97 31.75
N VAL A 9 -55.69 -30.80 31.46
CA VAL A 9 -54.28 -30.68 31.12
C VAL A 9 -53.51 -30.55 32.43
N ALA A 10 -52.68 -31.54 32.70
CA ALA A 10 -51.94 -31.74 33.94
C ALA A 10 -51.06 -30.52 34.29
N GLN A 11 -51.09 -30.15 35.57
CA GLN A 11 -50.26 -29.12 36.22
C GLN A 11 -48.76 -29.48 36.30
N ASP A 12 -48.33 -30.59 35.72
CA ASP A 12 -46.99 -31.19 35.92
C ASP A 12 -45.97 -30.89 34.80
N GLU A 13 -46.32 -30.17 33.72
CA GLU A 13 -45.39 -29.90 32.61
C GLU A 13 -44.59 -28.57 32.70
N TYR A 14 -44.91 -27.67 33.65
CA TYR A 14 -44.18 -26.41 33.81
C TYR A 14 -43.01 -26.46 34.81
N ASP A 15 -42.95 -27.49 35.68
CA ASP A 15 -41.93 -27.61 36.72
C ASP A 15 -40.65 -28.33 36.27
N ASN A 16 -40.60 -28.85 35.04
CA ASN A 16 -39.48 -29.65 34.54
C ASN A 16 -38.65 -28.98 33.41
N MET A 17 -38.89 -27.69 33.11
CA MET A 17 -37.99 -26.89 32.27
C MET A 17 -36.80 -26.36 33.08
N GLY A 18 -36.02 -27.27 33.65
CA GLY A 18 -34.70 -26.97 34.20
C GLY A 18 -33.75 -26.61 33.07
N GLY A 19 -33.84 -25.36 32.60
CA GLY A 19 -32.94 -24.79 31.60
C GLY A 19 -31.50 -24.91 32.08
N GLY A 20 -30.63 -25.45 31.21
CA GLY A 20 -29.20 -25.52 31.48
C GLY A 20 -28.60 -24.15 31.85
N PRO A 21 -27.37 -24.12 32.38
CA PRO A 21 -26.71 -22.88 32.78
C PRO A 21 -26.77 -21.82 31.66
N GLY A 22 -27.48 -20.72 31.92
CA GLY A 22 -27.61 -19.58 30.99
C GLY A 22 -28.95 -19.40 30.26
N ALA A 23 -29.97 -20.24 30.50
CA ALA A 23 -31.32 -19.97 29.97
C ALA A 23 -32.05 -18.89 30.81
N PRO A 24 -32.79 -17.93 30.20
CA PRO A 24 -33.48 -16.89 30.95
C PRO A 24 -34.61 -17.45 31.80
N LEU A 25 -34.88 -16.80 32.93
CA LEU A 25 -35.88 -17.26 33.88
C LEU A 25 -37.29 -16.91 33.39
N PRO A 26 -38.21 -17.88 33.21
CA PRO A 26 -39.57 -17.58 32.79
C PRO A 26 -40.31 -16.68 33.79
N ILE A 27 -41.12 -15.75 33.29
CA ILE A 27 -41.88 -14.82 34.16
C ILE A 27 -42.88 -15.54 35.09
N ALA A 28 -43.27 -16.77 34.75
CA ALA A 28 -44.06 -17.66 35.60
C ALA A 28 -43.42 -17.89 36.99
N HIS A 29 -42.09 -17.77 37.10
CA HIS A 29 -41.39 -17.88 38.38
C HIS A 29 -41.84 -16.81 39.41
N LEU A 30 -42.37 -15.67 38.95
CA LEU A 30 -42.84 -14.59 39.83
C LEU A 30 -44.24 -14.83 40.41
N VAL A 31 -44.94 -15.90 39.98
CA VAL A 31 -46.25 -16.27 40.54
C VAL A 31 -46.15 -16.50 42.04
N GLY A 32 -47.09 -15.94 42.81
CA GLY A 32 -47.15 -16.09 44.27
C GLY A 32 -46.16 -15.22 45.04
N GLN A 33 -45.17 -14.63 44.38
CA GLN A 33 -44.18 -13.75 45.02
C GLN A 33 -44.75 -12.33 45.21
N ALA A 34 -44.53 -11.74 46.39
CA ALA A 34 -44.99 -10.38 46.74
C ALA A 34 -46.50 -10.08 46.48
N GLY A 35 -47.33 -11.13 46.39
CA GLY A 35 -48.76 -11.06 46.08
C GLY A 35 -49.09 -10.89 44.59
N LEU A 36 -48.19 -11.29 43.70
CA LEU A 36 -48.43 -11.39 42.25
C LEU A 36 -49.26 -12.65 41.93
N THR A 37 -50.32 -12.48 41.15
CA THR A 37 -51.25 -13.57 40.79
C THR A 37 -50.98 -14.12 39.40
N ASP A 38 -51.46 -15.33 39.10
CA ASP A 38 -51.42 -15.91 37.74
C ASP A 38 -52.01 -14.97 36.69
N ARG A 39 -53.08 -14.25 37.07
CA ARG A 39 -53.71 -13.25 36.20
C ARG A 39 -52.76 -12.10 35.86
N ASP A 40 -51.97 -11.64 36.83
CA ASP A 40 -51.01 -10.55 36.61
C ASP A 40 -49.90 -10.99 35.65
N ILE A 41 -49.40 -12.23 35.83
CA ILE A 41 -48.38 -12.79 34.95
C ILE A 41 -48.93 -13.01 33.53
N LYS A 42 -50.16 -13.52 33.40
CA LYS A 42 -50.81 -13.66 32.09
C LYS A 42 -50.95 -12.33 31.35
N LEU A 43 -51.33 -11.25 32.06
CA LEU A 43 -51.39 -9.91 31.46
C LEU A 43 -50.02 -9.42 30.97
N MET A 44 -48.94 -9.73 31.70
CA MET A 44 -47.58 -9.39 31.29
C MET A 44 -47.12 -10.18 30.06
N ILE A 45 -47.46 -11.46 29.99
CA ILE A 45 -47.23 -12.30 28.81
C ILE A 45 -47.98 -11.76 27.59
N GLU A 46 -49.27 -11.42 27.74
CA GLU A 46 -50.07 -10.75 26.69
C GLU A 46 -49.48 -9.38 26.30
N GLY A 47 -48.80 -8.71 27.23
CA GLY A 47 -48.04 -7.48 27.03
C GLY A 47 -46.70 -7.66 26.30
N GLY A 48 -46.26 -8.90 26.04
CA GLY A 48 -45.00 -9.23 25.36
C GLY A 48 -43.79 -9.31 26.28
N TYR A 49 -44.00 -9.68 27.55
CA TYR A 49 -42.97 -9.95 28.55
C TYR A 49 -43.03 -11.41 28.98
N HIS A 50 -42.02 -12.20 28.58
CA HIS A 50 -42.03 -13.65 28.77
C HIS A 50 -41.00 -14.14 29.81
N THR A 51 -39.98 -13.31 30.12
CA THR A 51 -38.91 -13.64 31.07
C THR A 51 -38.82 -12.62 32.21
N VAL A 52 -38.14 -12.99 33.28
CA VAL A 52 -37.86 -12.11 34.42
C VAL A 52 -36.91 -10.97 34.01
N GLU A 53 -35.93 -11.25 33.16
CA GLU A 53 -35.02 -10.29 32.53
C GLU A 53 -35.79 -9.21 31.77
N SER A 54 -36.81 -9.59 30.99
CA SER A 54 -37.63 -8.64 30.23
C SER A 54 -38.36 -7.63 31.13
N ILE A 55 -38.70 -8.03 32.36
CA ILE A 55 -39.31 -7.16 33.39
C ILE A 55 -38.25 -6.28 34.04
N ALA A 56 -37.11 -6.85 34.44
CA ALA A 56 -36.03 -6.15 35.11
C ALA A 56 -35.42 -5.03 34.24
N TYR A 57 -35.24 -5.29 32.94
CA TYR A 57 -34.67 -4.34 31.97
C TYR A 57 -35.66 -3.26 31.51
N SER A 58 -36.95 -3.45 31.80
CA SER A 58 -38.00 -2.53 31.36
C SER A 58 -38.23 -1.39 32.36
N THR A 59 -38.59 -0.23 31.83
CA THR A 59 -38.94 0.90 32.68
C THR A 59 -40.32 0.68 33.29
N ARG A 60 -40.53 1.15 34.53
CA ARG A 60 -41.84 1.04 35.20
C ARG A 60 -42.99 1.60 34.35
N LYS A 61 -42.75 2.73 33.67
CA LYS A 61 -43.71 3.36 32.75
C LYS A 61 -44.14 2.42 31.61
N GLN A 62 -43.25 1.56 31.10
CA GLN A 62 -43.60 0.59 30.05
C GLN A 62 -44.41 -0.58 30.61
N LEU A 63 -44.15 -0.99 31.87
CA LEU A 63 -44.93 -2.03 32.54
C LEU A 63 -46.35 -1.54 32.86
N GLU A 64 -46.50 -0.27 33.25
CA GLU A 64 -47.80 0.37 33.50
C GLU A 64 -48.67 0.51 32.23
N GLN A 65 -48.06 0.48 31.04
CA GLN A 65 -48.81 0.50 29.77
C GLN A 65 -49.50 -0.84 29.47
N VAL A 66 -49.16 -1.90 30.18
CA VAL A 66 -49.86 -3.19 30.06
C VAL A 66 -51.24 -3.04 30.68
N LYS A 67 -52.27 -3.20 29.84
CA LYS A 67 -53.66 -3.01 30.24
C LYS A 67 -54.01 -3.94 31.42
N GLY A 68 -54.39 -3.34 32.55
CA GLY A 68 -54.76 -4.08 33.77
C GLY A 68 -53.67 -4.14 34.85
N ILE A 69 -52.48 -3.60 34.59
CA ILE A 69 -51.40 -3.46 35.56
C ILE A 69 -51.42 -2.06 36.17
N SER A 70 -51.53 -1.98 37.51
CA SER A 70 -51.45 -0.70 38.24
C SER A 70 -50.00 -0.33 38.55
N GLU A 71 -49.72 0.94 38.84
CA GLU A 71 -48.40 1.42 39.27
C GLU A 71 -47.83 0.61 40.46
N ALA A 72 -48.70 0.26 41.42
CA ALA A 72 -48.31 -0.56 42.57
C ALA A 72 -47.89 -1.97 42.14
N LYS A 73 -48.58 -2.58 41.17
CA LYS A 73 -48.23 -3.90 40.62
C LYS A 73 -46.97 -3.84 39.76
N ALA A 74 -46.82 -2.83 38.92
CA ALA A 74 -45.62 -2.60 38.12
C ALA A 74 -44.36 -2.46 39.00
N THR A 75 -44.48 -1.72 40.11
CA THR A 75 -43.39 -1.58 41.10
C THR A 75 -43.03 -2.91 41.75
N LYS A 76 -44.04 -3.72 42.12
CA LYS A 76 -43.81 -5.06 42.69
C LYS A 76 -43.13 -6.00 41.69
N LEU A 77 -43.63 -6.06 40.45
CA LEU A 77 -43.05 -6.86 39.37
C LEU A 77 -41.57 -6.51 39.15
N GLN A 78 -41.26 -5.21 39.06
CA GLN A 78 -39.90 -4.75 38.84
C GLN A 78 -38.97 -5.07 40.03
N ASN A 79 -39.43 -4.83 41.26
CA ASN A 79 -38.65 -5.11 42.46
C ASN A 79 -38.37 -6.61 42.64
N GLU A 80 -39.32 -7.46 42.31
CA GLU A 80 -39.13 -8.91 42.41
C GLU A 80 -38.16 -9.41 41.32
N ALA A 81 -38.34 -8.94 40.08
CA ALA A 81 -37.46 -9.30 38.98
C ALA A 81 -35.99 -8.89 39.24
N MET A 82 -35.76 -7.71 39.82
CA MET A 82 -34.42 -7.23 40.18
C MET A 82 -33.70 -8.08 41.24
N LYS A 83 -34.39 -8.95 41.97
CA LYS A 83 -33.73 -9.90 42.91
C LYS A 83 -33.10 -11.07 42.18
N HIS A 84 -33.59 -11.41 40.99
CA HIS A 84 -33.12 -12.53 40.19
C HIS A 84 -32.10 -12.12 39.14
N VAL A 85 -32.13 -10.86 38.71
CA VAL A 85 -31.24 -10.34 37.67
C VAL A 85 -30.13 -9.48 38.31
N PRO A 86 -28.85 -9.77 38.08
CA PRO A 86 -27.75 -8.98 38.62
C PRO A 86 -27.64 -7.61 37.92
N MET A 87 -28.32 -6.61 38.48
CA MET A 87 -28.39 -5.24 37.94
C MET A 87 -27.36 -4.26 38.55
N GLY A 88 -26.50 -4.73 39.45
CA GLY A 88 -25.55 -3.91 40.21
C GLY A 88 -24.16 -3.79 39.58
N PHE A 89 -23.30 -2.98 40.19
CA PHE A 89 -21.88 -2.90 39.81
C PHE A 89 -21.16 -4.22 40.08
N THR A 90 -20.33 -4.63 39.14
CA THR A 90 -19.39 -5.75 39.26
C THR A 90 -17.98 -5.26 38.91
N THR A 91 -16.95 -6.00 39.29
CA THR A 91 -15.57 -5.64 38.94
C THR A 91 -15.32 -5.81 37.44
N ALA A 92 -14.41 -5.01 36.87
CA ALA A 92 -14.04 -5.16 35.47
C ALA A 92 -13.44 -6.55 35.16
N THR A 93 -12.81 -7.18 36.15
CA THR A 93 -12.28 -8.56 36.06
C THR A 93 -13.41 -9.58 35.90
N GLU A 94 -14.44 -9.52 36.74
CA GLU A 94 -15.61 -10.40 36.62
C GLU A 94 -16.32 -10.19 35.28
N MET A 95 -16.44 -8.95 34.83
CA MET A 95 -17.03 -8.65 33.51
C MET A 95 -16.18 -9.21 32.36
N HIS A 96 -14.85 -9.11 32.44
CA HIS A 96 -13.95 -9.68 31.44
C HIS A 96 -14.05 -11.21 31.38
N GLN A 97 -14.14 -11.89 32.53
CA GLN A 97 -14.33 -13.33 32.58
C GLN A 97 -15.65 -13.73 31.90
N ARG A 98 -16.77 -13.09 32.27
CA ARG A 98 -18.08 -13.36 31.65
C ARG A 98 -18.08 -13.14 30.14
N ARG A 99 -17.39 -12.10 29.66
CA ARG A 99 -17.25 -11.84 28.21
C ARG A 99 -16.36 -12.85 27.50
N SER A 100 -15.36 -13.40 28.18
CA SER A 100 -14.48 -14.42 27.61
C SER A 100 -15.18 -15.77 27.43
N ASP A 101 -16.25 -15.99 28.19
CA ASP A 101 -17.10 -17.19 28.11
C ASP A 101 -18.25 -17.03 27.07
N LEU A 102 -18.34 -15.89 26.37
CA LEU A 102 -19.36 -15.68 25.32
C LEU A 102 -19.08 -16.56 24.10
N ILE A 103 -20.15 -17.09 23.53
CA ILE A 103 -20.09 -17.92 22.33
C ILE A 103 -19.98 -17.02 21.09
N SER A 104 -19.22 -17.47 20.10
CA SER A 104 -19.15 -16.85 18.78
C SER A 104 -19.50 -17.86 17.71
N ILE A 105 -20.39 -17.50 16.79
CA ILE A 105 -20.86 -18.39 15.72
C ILE A 105 -19.94 -18.23 14.50
N THR A 106 -19.32 -19.34 14.05
CA THR A 106 -18.47 -19.35 12.87
C THR A 106 -19.23 -18.90 11.63
N THR A 107 -18.58 -18.08 10.82
CA THR A 107 -19.07 -17.62 9.52
C THR A 107 -18.90 -18.65 8.40
N GLY A 108 -18.19 -19.75 8.67
CA GLY A 108 -17.80 -20.76 7.69
C GLY A 108 -16.49 -20.45 6.94
N SER A 109 -15.92 -19.26 7.13
CA SER A 109 -14.61 -18.85 6.61
C SER A 109 -13.66 -18.56 7.77
N LYS A 110 -12.49 -19.20 7.80
CA LYS A 110 -11.48 -18.97 8.85
C LYS A 110 -10.92 -17.55 8.78
N ALA A 111 -10.88 -16.98 7.58
CA ALA A 111 -10.42 -15.62 7.35
C ALA A 111 -11.40 -14.59 7.96
N LEU A 112 -12.71 -14.80 7.79
CA LEU A 112 -13.75 -13.98 8.43
C LEU A 112 -13.78 -14.17 9.94
N ASP A 113 -13.70 -15.41 10.44
CA ASP A 113 -13.72 -15.67 11.88
C ASP A 113 -12.51 -15.03 12.58
N ARG A 114 -11.33 -15.07 11.94
CA ARG A 114 -10.14 -14.40 12.46
C ARG A 114 -10.31 -12.88 12.47
N LEU A 115 -10.92 -12.30 11.43
CA LEU A 115 -11.22 -10.87 11.40
C LEU A 115 -12.15 -10.49 12.56
N LEU A 116 -13.14 -11.34 12.86
CA LEU A 116 -14.14 -11.11 13.90
C LEU A 116 -13.72 -11.55 15.32
N GLY A 117 -12.50 -12.09 15.49
CA GLY A 117 -12.03 -12.56 16.79
C GLY A 117 -12.69 -13.86 17.28
N GLY A 118 -13.24 -14.68 16.37
CA GLY A 118 -13.84 -15.98 16.68
C GLY A 118 -15.11 -16.28 15.88
N GLY A 119 -15.79 -15.26 15.35
CA GLY A 119 -17.06 -15.39 14.63
C GLY A 119 -18.03 -14.28 15.01
N ILE A 120 -19.33 -14.49 14.80
CA ILE A 120 -20.38 -13.54 15.20
C ILE A 120 -20.65 -13.70 16.70
N GLU A 121 -20.32 -12.69 17.50
CA GLU A 121 -20.48 -12.67 18.97
C GLU A 121 -21.96 -12.70 19.38
N THR A 122 -22.33 -13.60 20.29
CA THR A 122 -23.66 -13.64 20.92
C THR A 122 -23.86 -12.50 21.93
N GLY A 123 -25.11 -12.10 22.18
CA GLY A 123 -25.43 -11.01 23.10
C GLY A 123 -25.21 -9.62 22.51
N SER A 124 -25.05 -9.52 21.19
CA SER A 124 -24.84 -8.25 20.48
C SER A 124 -25.50 -8.23 19.11
N ILE A 125 -25.65 -7.01 18.54
CA ILE A 125 -26.15 -6.81 17.18
C ILE A 125 -24.96 -6.62 16.23
N THR A 126 -24.89 -7.48 15.21
CA THR A 126 -23.97 -7.34 14.07
C THR A 126 -24.72 -6.87 12.82
N GLU A 127 -24.37 -5.68 12.31
CA GLU A 127 -24.89 -5.14 11.06
C GLU A 127 -23.98 -5.51 9.88
N ILE A 128 -24.54 -6.09 8.82
CA ILE A 128 -23.84 -6.37 7.56
C ILE A 128 -24.43 -5.51 6.44
N PHE A 129 -23.65 -4.58 5.90
CA PHE A 129 -24.12 -3.68 4.84
C PHE A 129 -23.23 -3.70 3.61
N GLY A 130 -23.80 -3.38 2.46
CA GLY A 130 -23.07 -3.33 1.20
C GLY A 130 -24.00 -3.31 -0.01
N GLU A 131 -23.42 -3.16 -1.19
CA GLU A 131 -24.16 -3.07 -2.45
C GLU A 131 -24.89 -4.38 -2.79
N PHE A 132 -25.71 -4.33 -3.85
CA PHE A 132 -26.31 -5.54 -4.40
C PHE A 132 -25.21 -6.53 -4.83
N ARG A 133 -25.46 -7.84 -4.69
CA ARG A 133 -24.53 -8.95 -5.02
C ARG A 133 -23.22 -9.02 -4.21
N THR A 134 -23.11 -8.34 -3.07
CA THR A 134 -21.92 -8.44 -2.22
C THR A 134 -21.89 -9.63 -1.25
N GLY A 135 -22.97 -10.42 -1.15
CA GLY A 135 -22.98 -11.66 -0.37
C GLY A 135 -23.71 -11.62 0.97
N LYS A 136 -24.39 -10.52 1.31
CA LYS A 136 -25.13 -10.37 2.59
C LYS A 136 -26.02 -11.57 2.94
N SER A 137 -27.01 -11.87 2.11
CA SER A 137 -27.92 -13.01 2.33
C SER A 137 -27.20 -14.38 2.27
N GLN A 138 -26.04 -14.49 1.61
CA GLN A 138 -25.28 -15.74 1.57
C GLN A 138 -24.59 -16.02 2.91
N ILE A 139 -24.08 -14.97 3.57
CA ILE A 139 -23.59 -15.07 4.95
C ILE A 139 -24.75 -15.45 5.88
N CYS A 140 -25.91 -14.80 5.75
CA CYS A 140 -27.10 -15.14 6.55
C CYS A 140 -27.53 -16.62 6.40
N HIS A 141 -27.59 -17.14 5.17
CA HIS A 141 -27.92 -18.55 4.95
C HIS A 141 -26.88 -19.50 5.55
N THR A 142 -25.59 -19.15 5.52
CA THR A 142 -24.53 -19.97 6.11
C THR A 142 -24.64 -19.97 7.64
N LEU A 143 -24.84 -18.80 8.24
CA LEU A 143 -25.01 -18.64 9.69
C LEU A 143 -26.24 -19.37 10.24
N ALA A 144 -27.34 -19.43 9.47
CA ALA A 144 -28.55 -20.18 9.84
C ALA A 144 -28.31 -21.69 10.01
N VAL A 145 -27.22 -22.21 9.43
CA VAL A 145 -26.78 -23.61 9.60
C VAL A 145 -25.66 -23.70 10.64
N THR A 146 -24.64 -22.84 10.58
CA THR A 146 -23.49 -22.94 11.50
C THR A 146 -23.86 -22.65 12.95
N CYS A 147 -24.93 -21.89 13.22
CA CYS A 147 -25.42 -21.66 14.58
C CYS A 147 -25.95 -22.93 15.28
N GLN A 148 -26.28 -23.96 14.50
CA GLN A 148 -26.79 -25.24 15.00
C GLN A 148 -25.67 -26.23 15.33
N LEU A 149 -24.43 -25.93 14.91
CA LEU A 149 -23.28 -26.81 15.17
C LEU A 149 -22.96 -26.88 16.68
N PRO A 150 -22.27 -27.95 17.11
CA PRO A 150 -21.66 -28.05 18.42
C PRO A 150 -20.71 -26.89 18.75
N PHE A 151 -20.55 -26.56 20.04
CA PHE A 151 -19.66 -25.46 20.48
C PHE A 151 -18.20 -25.66 20.06
N ASP A 152 -17.70 -26.91 20.10
CA ASP A 152 -16.33 -27.26 19.70
C ASP A 152 -16.09 -27.14 18.19
N MET A 153 -17.16 -27.07 17.39
CA MET A 153 -17.13 -26.75 15.95
C MET A 153 -17.39 -25.27 15.66
N GLY A 154 -17.46 -24.41 16.68
CA GLY A 154 -17.73 -22.98 16.54
C GLY A 154 -19.21 -22.66 16.29
N GLY A 155 -20.13 -23.56 16.64
CA GLY A 155 -21.57 -23.29 16.62
C GLY A 155 -22.12 -22.82 17.96
N GLY A 156 -23.44 -22.64 18.01
CA GLY A 156 -24.17 -22.19 19.20
C GLY A 156 -25.09 -23.22 19.83
N GLU A 157 -25.13 -24.45 19.31
CA GLU A 157 -26.05 -25.53 19.71
C GLU A 157 -27.50 -25.06 19.88
N GLY A 158 -27.97 -24.22 18.94
CA GLY A 158 -29.28 -23.60 19.02
C GLY A 158 -29.94 -23.42 17.66
N LYS A 159 -31.26 -23.29 17.68
CA LYS A 159 -32.08 -23.02 16.50
C LYS A 159 -31.84 -21.61 15.93
N CYS A 160 -32.26 -21.38 14.69
CA CYS A 160 -32.20 -20.07 14.04
C CYS A 160 -33.61 -19.48 13.85
N LEU A 161 -33.77 -18.19 14.14
CA LEU A 161 -34.92 -17.39 13.69
C LEU A 161 -34.53 -16.54 12.49
N TYR A 162 -35.32 -16.56 11.42
CA TYR A 162 -35.05 -15.83 10.18
C TYR A 162 -36.26 -14.98 9.77
N ILE A 163 -36.12 -13.67 9.89
CA ILE A 163 -37.11 -12.69 9.42
C ILE A 163 -36.66 -12.13 8.08
N ASP A 164 -37.37 -12.48 7.01
CA ASP A 164 -37.09 -12.04 5.64
C ASP A 164 -38.05 -10.92 5.23
N THR A 165 -37.51 -9.81 4.76
CA THR A 165 -38.28 -8.67 4.26
C THR A 165 -38.24 -8.56 2.73
N GLU A 166 -37.26 -9.20 2.09
CA GLU A 166 -37.02 -9.08 0.65
C GLU A 166 -37.56 -10.29 -0.14
N GLY A 167 -37.89 -11.40 0.52
CA GLY A 167 -38.35 -12.64 -0.10
C GLY A 167 -37.20 -13.44 -0.72
N THR A 168 -35.99 -13.28 -0.21
CA THR A 168 -34.77 -13.89 -0.78
C THR A 168 -34.34 -15.18 -0.08
N PHE A 169 -35.04 -15.59 0.97
CA PHE A 169 -34.77 -16.86 1.66
C PHE A 169 -35.03 -18.05 0.73
N ARG A 170 -34.06 -18.96 0.64
CA ARG A 170 -34.14 -20.18 -0.18
C ARG A 170 -33.68 -21.38 0.63
N PRO A 171 -34.59 -22.25 1.12
CA PRO A 171 -34.24 -23.43 1.91
C PRO A 171 -33.22 -24.36 1.23
N THR A 172 -33.25 -24.45 -0.11
CA THR A 172 -32.28 -25.25 -0.87
C THR A 172 -30.83 -24.81 -0.67
N ARG A 173 -30.58 -23.53 -0.32
CA ARG A 173 -29.25 -23.06 0.05
C ARG A 173 -28.79 -23.59 1.40
N LEU A 174 -29.69 -23.76 2.36
CA LEU A 174 -29.37 -24.30 3.68
C LEU A 174 -28.96 -25.78 3.56
N LEU A 175 -29.67 -26.56 2.75
CA LEU A 175 -29.32 -27.96 2.47
C LEU A 175 -27.89 -28.09 1.91
N SER A 176 -27.48 -27.17 1.03
CA SER A 176 -26.12 -27.17 0.46
C SER A 176 -25.05 -26.91 1.51
N VAL A 177 -25.34 -26.07 2.50
CA VAL A 177 -24.45 -25.79 3.63
C VAL A 177 -24.48 -26.93 4.66
N ALA A 178 -25.65 -27.51 4.94
CA ALA A 178 -25.80 -28.66 5.85
C ALA A 178 -24.94 -29.85 5.40
N ASN A 179 -24.96 -30.15 4.10
CA ASN A 179 -24.13 -31.18 3.48
C ASN A 179 -22.63 -30.96 3.74
N ARG A 180 -22.15 -29.71 3.76
CA ARG A 180 -20.75 -29.37 4.04
C ARG A 180 -20.33 -29.82 5.45
N TYR A 181 -21.24 -29.69 6.41
CA TYR A 181 -20.99 -29.99 7.82
C TYR A 181 -21.46 -31.39 8.23
N GLY A 182 -21.96 -32.19 7.29
CA GLY A 182 -22.45 -33.55 7.57
C GLY A 182 -23.70 -33.59 8.44
N LEU A 183 -24.51 -32.52 8.42
CA LEU A 183 -25.78 -32.45 9.14
C LEU A 183 -26.91 -33.07 8.30
N GLU A 184 -27.90 -33.65 8.97
CA GLU A 184 -29.11 -34.14 8.31
C GLU A 184 -29.94 -32.93 7.83
N GLY A 185 -30.32 -32.94 6.55
CA GLY A 185 -30.87 -31.77 5.88
C GLY A 185 -32.27 -31.39 6.35
N GLU A 186 -33.13 -32.38 6.61
CA GLU A 186 -34.49 -32.17 7.12
C GLU A 186 -34.44 -31.59 8.55
N GLU A 187 -33.59 -32.14 9.42
CA GLU A 187 -33.38 -31.64 10.79
C GLU A 187 -32.87 -30.19 10.80
N VAL A 188 -31.91 -29.85 9.92
CA VAL A 188 -31.41 -28.48 9.80
C VAL A 188 -32.52 -27.51 9.38
N LEU A 189 -33.39 -27.93 8.46
CA LEU A 189 -34.51 -27.09 8.01
C LEU A 189 -35.58 -26.92 9.10
N ASP A 190 -35.90 -27.99 9.84
CA ASP A 190 -36.86 -27.96 10.96
C ASP A 190 -36.37 -27.08 12.13
N ASN A 191 -35.06 -26.88 12.23
CA ASN A 191 -34.43 -26.00 13.21
C ASN A 191 -34.31 -24.53 12.78
N VAL A 192 -34.84 -24.16 11.60
CA VAL A 192 -34.90 -22.76 11.14
C VAL A 192 -36.35 -22.26 11.10
N ALA A 193 -36.72 -21.42 12.07
CA ALA A 193 -38.02 -20.75 12.09
C ALA A 193 -38.02 -19.54 11.15
N TYR A 194 -38.79 -19.61 10.07
CA TYR A 194 -38.88 -18.57 9.04
C TYR A 194 -40.16 -17.74 9.14
N ALA A 195 -40.04 -16.42 9.03
CA ALA A 195 -41.18 -15.52 8.87
C ALA A 195 -40.89 -14.47 7.79
N ARG A 196 -41.89 -14.17 6.96
CA ARG A 196 -41.82 -13.07 5.99
C ARG A 196 -42.57 -11.84 6.51
N ALA A 197 -41.84 -10.75 6.72
CA ALA A 197 -42.46 -9.46 7.05
C ALA A 197 -42.85 -8.71 5.77
N TYR A 198 -44.04 -8.10 5.78
CA TYR A 198 -44.59 -7.41 4.61
C TYR A 198 -44.66 -5.88 4.78
N ASN A 199 -44.54 -5.39 6.01
CA ASN A 199 -44.50 -3.98 6.38
C ASN A 199 -43.76 -3.80 7.72
N SER A 200 -43.36 -2.57 8.04
CA SER A 200 -42.54 -2.27 9.22
C SER A 200 -43.21 -2.60 10.55
N GLU A 201 -44.54 -2.50 10.65
CA GLU A 201 -45.30 -2.85 11.86
C GLU A 201 -45.31 -4.36 12.10
N HIS A 202 -45.55 -5.14 11.04
CA HIS A 202 -45.49 -6.60 11.07
C HIS A 202 -44.08 -7.08 11.44
N GLN A 203 -43.04 -6.44 10.90
CA GLN A 203 -41.65 -6.74 11.25
C GLN A 203 -41.38 -6.62 12.77
N LEU A 204 -41.93 -5.60 13.42
CA LEU A 204 -41.83 -5.43 14.87
C LEU A 204 -42.70 -6.43 15.64
N GLN A 205 -43.89 -6.76 15.13
CA GLN A 205 -44.77 -7.76 15.74
C GLN A 205 -44.13 -9.16 15.74
N LEU A 206 -43.41 -9.53 14.68
CA LEU A 206 -42.68 -10.80 14.61
C LEU A 206 -41.61 -10.93 15.71
N LEU A 207 -40.97 -9.84 16.13
CA LEU A 207 -40.03 -9.89 17.26
C LEU A 207 -40.71 -10.22 18.59
N LYS A 208 -41.98 -9.84 18.77
CA LYS A 208 -42.74 -10.21 19.97
C LYS A 208 -43.06 -11.70 19.97
N GLN A 209 -43.44 -12.25 18.81
CA GLN A 209 -43.67 -13.69 18.66
C GLN A 209 -42.36 -14.48 18.82
N ALA A 210 -41.25 -13.96 18.31
CA ALA A 210 -39.93 -14.54 18.48
C ALA A 210 -39.55 -14.68 19.97
N ALA A 211 -39.84 -13.68 20.80
CA ALA A 211 -39.61 -13.75 22.25
C ALA A 211 -40.33 -14.94 22.90
N GLN A 212 -41.59 -15.19 22.50
CA GLN A 212 -42.35 -16.35 22.98
C GLN A 212 -41.70 -17.68 22.57
N MET A 213 -41.28 -17.80 21.30
CA MET A 213 -40.63 -19.01 20.79
C MET A 213 -39.30 -19.30 21.51
N MET A 214 -38.53 -18.26 21.83
CA MET A 214 -37.26 -18.38 22.54
C MET A 214 -37.40 -18.79 24.02
N CYS A 215 -38.60 -18.67 24.60
CA CYS A 215 -38.87 -19.21 25.94
C CYS A 215 -39.16 -20.72 25.92
N GLU A 216 -39.69 -21.24 24.82
CA GLU A 216 -40.05 -22.66 24.69
C GLU A 216 -38.86 -23.50 24.21
N THR A 217 -38.02 -22.94 23.35
CA THR A 217 -36.87 -23.64 22.77
C THR A 217 -35.64 -22.74 22.68
N ARG A 218 -34.45 -23.33 22.76
CA ARG A 218 -33.18 -22.59 22.68
C ARG A 218 -32.88 -22.17 21.24
N PHE A 219 -32.74 -20.87 21.04
CA PHE A 219 -32.18 -20.29 19.83
C PHE A 219 -30.76 -19.78 20.10
N SER A 220 -29.91 -19.75 19.09
CA SER A 220 -28.56 -19.18 19.16
C SER A 220 -28.40 -17.96 18.24
N LEU A 221 -29.28 -17.81 17.25
CA LEU A 221 -29.18 -16.78 16.21
C LEU A 221 -30.56 -16.25 15.78
N LEU A 222 -30.66 -14.92 15.65
CA LEU A 222 -31.76 -14.21 14.99
C LEU A 222 -31.22 -13.40 13.80
N ILE A 223 -31.74 -13.67 12.61
CA ILE A 223 -31.42 -12.95 11.37
C ILE A 223 -32.59 -12.07 10.94
N VAL A 224 -32.30 -10.83 10.55
CA VAL A 224 -33.25 -9.94 9.85
C VAL A 224 -32.66 -9.49 8.50
N ASP A 225 -33.18 -10.05 7.41
CA ASP A 225 -32.67 -9.81 6.04
C ASP A 225 -33.75 -9.18 5.14
N SER A 226 -33.75 -7.87 4.87
CA SER A 226 -32.94 -6.81 5.49
C SER A 226 -33.73 -5.98 6.51
N ALA A 227 -33.02 -5.39 7.47
CA ALA A 227 -33.64 -4.58 8.51
C ALA A 227 -34.26 -3.29 7.97
N THR A 228 -33.81 -2.79 6.81
CA THR A 228 -34.17 -1.45 6.31
C THR A 228 -35.02 -1.44 5.05
N ALA A 229 -35.25 -2.57 4.37
CA ALA A 229 -35.98 -2.61 3.10
C ALA A 229 -37.40 -2.01 3.21
N LEU A 230 -38.21 -2.47 4.17
CA LEU A 230 -39.60 -2.02 4.36
C LEU A 230 -39.68 -0.54 4.78
N TYR A 231 -38.72 -0.06 5.57
CA TYR A 231 -38.67 1.34 6.00
C TYR A 231 -38.41 2.33 4.86
N ARG A 232 -37.95 1.87 3.69
CA ARG A 232 -37.77 2.72 2.50
C ARG A 232 -39.07 2.94 1.75
N THR A 233 -40.01 2.01 1.83
CA THR A 233 -41.29 2.03 1.10
C THR A 233 -42.42 2.53 1.97
N ASP A 234 -42.42 2.17 3.25
CA ASP A 234 -43.54 2.44 4.17
C ASP A 234 -43.53 3.90 4.67
N TYR A 235 -42.37 4.56 4.62
CA TYR A 235 -42.18 5.95 5.02
C TYR A 235 -41.55 6.76 3.90
N THR A 236 -42.30 7.70 3.31
CA THR A 236 -41.87 8.42 2.10
C THR A 236 -41.67 9.92 2.32
N GLY A 237 -40.59 10.45 1.74
CA GLY A 237 -40.26 11.87 1.83
C GLY A 237 -39.68 12.33 3.17
N ARG A 238 -39.30 13.61 3.26
CA ARG A 238 -38.66 14.18 4.46
C ARG A 238 -39.63 14.39 5.63
N GLY A 239 -40.93 14.52 5.37
CA GLY A 239 -41.96 14.79 6.39
C GLY A 239 -42.18 13.63 7.37
N GLU A 240 -41.93 12.38 6.94
CA GLU A 240 -42.12 11.18 7.75
C GLU A 240 -40.82 10.66 8.38
N LEU A 241 -39.72 11.39 8.21
CA LEU A 241 -38.41 11.00 8.69
C LEU A 241 -38.39 10.78 10.21
N SER A 242 -39.06 11.65 10.98
CA SER A 242 -39.13 11.54 12.44
C SER A 242 -39.87 10.27 12.88
N SER A 243 -41.03 9.98 12.28
CA SER A 243 -41.81 8.77 12.55
C SER A 243 -41.03 7.51 12.19
N ARG A 244 -40.36 7.50 11.04
CA ARG A 244 -39.48 6.41 10.60
C ARG A 244 -38.34 6.18 11.59
N GLN A 245 -37.63 7.23 11.97
CA GLN A 245 -36.51 7.14 12.92
C GLN A 245 -36.96 6.64 14.30
N SER A 246 -38.12 7.09 14.80
CA SER A 246 -38.71 6.60 16.05
C SER A 246 -39.08 5.11 15.99
N HIS A 247 -39.68 4.67 14.89
CA HIS A 247 -40.06 3.26 14.71
C HIS A 247 -38.82 2.35 14.58
N ILE A 248 -37.81 2.76 13.79
CA ILE A 248 -36.54 2.04 13.68
C ILE A 248 -35.84 1.95 15.05
N ALA A 249 -35.86 3.02 15.86
CA ALA A 249 -35.28 2.98 17.20
C ALA A 249 -35.98 1.96 18.10
N GLY A 250 -37.32 1.88 18.04
CA GLY A 250 -38.10 0.87 18.76
C GLY A 250 -37.74 -0.55 18.32
N PHE A 251 -37.58 -0.77 17.01
CA PHE A 251 -37.19 -2.04 16.43
C PHE A 251 -35.78 -2.48 16.84
N MET A 252 -34.78 -1.61 16.68
CA MET A 252 -33.39 -1.90 17.06
C MET A 252 -33.25 -2.14 18.57
N ARG A 253 -34.00 -1.41 19.41
CA ARG A 253 -34.03 -1.64 20.85
C ARG A 253 -34.63 -2.99 21.22
N MET A 254 -35.66 -3.43 20.50
CA MET A 254 -36.25 -4.76 20.71
C MET A 254 -35.26 -5.87 20.34
N LEU A 255 -34.52 -5.72 19.24
CA LEU A 255 -33.46 -6.65 18.86
C LEU A 255 -32.37 -6.76 19.93
N GLN A 256 -31.88 -5.63 20.45
CA GLN A 256 -30.86 -5.65 21.51
C GLN A 256 -31.40 -6.31 22.77
N ARG A 257 -32.67 -6.03 23.14
CA ARG A 257 -33.31 -6.68 24.29
C ARG A 257 -33.34 -8.20 24.14
N LEU A 258 -33.67 -8.72 22.95
CA LEU A 258 -33.66 -10.16 22.71
C LEU A 258 -32.24 -10.75 22.80
N ALA A 259 -31.23 -10.02 22.33
CA ALA A 259 -29.83 -10.43 22.48
C ALA A 259 -29.40 -10.50 23.96
N ASP A 260 -29.79 -9.51 24.77
CA ASP A 260 -29.48 -9.43 26.20
C ASP A 260 -30.25 -10.49 27.01
N GLU A 261 -31.52 -10.71 26.67
CA GLU A 261 -32.45 -11.59 27.37
C GLU A 261 -32.15 -13.07 27.12
N PHE A 262 -31.93 -13.45 25.86
CA PHE A 262 -31.75 -14.85 25.46
C PHE A 262 -30.30 -15.23 25.16
N GLY A 263 -29.37 -14.27 25.22
CA GLY A 263 -27.95 -14.51 24.93
C GLY A 263 -27.69 -14.95 23.49
N ILE A 264 -28.52 -14.52 22.54
CA ILE A 264 -28.41 -14.90 21.12
C ILE A 264 -27.54 -13.92 20.33
N ALA A 265 -26.96 -14.37 19.22
CA ALA A 265 -26.43 -13.47 18.21
C ALA A 265 -27.58 -12.84 17.41
N VAL A 266 -27.51 -11.54 17.13
CA VAL A 266 -28.45 -10.87 16.23
C VAL A 266 -27.69 -10.35 15.01
N VAL A 267 -28.07 -10.82 13.82
CA VAL A 267 -27.48 -10.38 12.55
C VAL A 267 -28.53 -9.66 11.72
N ILE A 268 -28.25 -8.41 11.37
CA ILE A 268 -29.10 -7.63 10.47
C ILE A 268 -28.37 -7.32 9.18
N THR A 269 -29.05 -7.39 8.05
CA THR A 269 -28.50 -6.88 6.79
C THR A 269 -29.04 -5.48 6.50
N ASN A 270 -28.21 -4.65 5.86
CA ASN A 270 -28.58 -3.30 5.48
C ASN A 270 -28.13 -2.98 4.04
N GLN A 271 -28.86 -2.07 3.42
CA GLN A 271 -28.58 -1.57 2.07
C GLN A 271 -27.83 -0.22 2.16
N VAL A 272 -27.22 0.19 1.04
CA VAL A 272 -26.52 1.47 0.93
C VAL A 272 -27.23 2.41 -0.04
N THR A 273 -27.11 3.72 0.19
CA THR A 273 -27.55 4.76 -0.76
C THR A 273 -26.38 5.65 -1.15
N ALA A 274 -26.41 6.16 -2.38
CA ALA A 274 -25.47 7.17 -2.84
C ALA A 274 -25.84 8.54 -2.25
N GLN A 275 -24.85 9.28 -1.76
CA GLN A 275 -25.03 10.65 -1.30
C GLN A 275 -25.01 11.62 -2.51
N VAL A 276 -26.16 12.23 -2.82
CA VAL A 276 -26.32 13.19 -3.95
C VAL A 276 -26.21 14.67 -3.56
N ASP A 277 -26.21 15.01 -2.27
CA ASP A 277 -26.03 16.38 -1.79
C ASP A 277 -24.53 16.69 -1.56
N GLY A 278 -23.90 17.24 -2.59
CA GLY A 278 -22.47 17.57 -2.68
C GLY A 278 -22.06 18.83 -1.91
N GLY A 279 -21.88 18.70 -0.60
CA GLY A 279 -21.14 19.68 0.21
C GLY A 279 -19.62 19.42 0.23
N PRO A 280 -18.81 20.35 0.79
CA PRO A 280 -17.34 20.25 0.83
C PRO A 280 -16.79 18.98 1.50
N SER A 281 -17.58 18.36 2.39
CA SER A 281 -17.26 17.10 3.07
C SER A 281 -17.49 15.85 2.22
N ALA A 282 -18.23 15.95 1.11
CA ALA A 282 -18.39 14.86 0.13
C ALA A 282 -17.16 14.75 -0.81
N MET A 283 -16.32 15.79 -0.91
CA MET A 283 -15.10 15.82 -1.73
C MET A 283 -13.95 14.93 -1.20
N PHE A 284 -14.06 14.45 0.05
CA PHE A 284 -13.01 13.73 0.76
C PHE A 284 -13.40 12.28 1.13
N ASN A 285 -14.57 11.81 0.69
CA ASN A 285 -15.02 10.46 1.00
C ASN A 285 -14.82 9.54 -0.23
N PRO A 286 -13.84 8.62 -0.22
CA PRO A 286 -13.51 7.76 -1.36
C PRO A 286 -14.62 6.75 -1.70
N ASP A 287 -15.61 6.56 -0.83
CA ASP A 287 -16.83 5.80 -1.12
C ASP A 287 -18.07 6.66 -0.76
N PRO A 288 -18.76 7.27 -1.74
CA PRO A 288 -19.87 8.20 -1.50
C PRO A 288 -21.14 7.50 -0.95
N LYS A 289 -21.05 6.21 -0.62
CA LYS A 289 -22.16 5.36 -0.22
C LYS A 289 -22.23 5.27 1.29
N LYS A 290 -23.43 5.42 1.84
CA LYS A 290 -23.69 5.28 3.28
C LYS A 290 -24.78 4.23 3.53
N PRO A 291 -24.68 3.45 4.62
CA PRO A 291 -25.74 2.56 5.03
C PRO A 291 -27.01 3.34 5.40
N ILE A 292 -28.17 2.72 5.17
CA ILE A 292 -29.49 3.32 5.44
C ILE A 292 -29.80 3.30 6.95
N GLY A 293 -30.65 4.22 7.42
CA GLY A 293 -31.08 4.29 8.82
C GLY A 293 -30.32 5.30 9.67
N GLY A 294 -29.22 5.84 9.16
CA GLY A 294 -28.47 6.94 9.77
C GLY A 294 -27.92 6.59 11.15
N ASN A 295 -27.83 7.60 12.02
CA ASN A 295 -27.18 7.45 13.33
C ASN A 295 -27.86 6.45 14.26
N ILE A 296 -29.16 6.16 14.08
CA ILE A 296 -29.89 5.25 14.97
C ILE A 296 -29.38 3.82 14.82
N ILE A 297 -29.31 3.31 13.59
CA ILE A 297 -28.77 1.96 13.34
C ILE A 297 -27.27 1.94 13.63
N ALA A 298 -26.55 3.02 13.30
CA ALA A 298 -25.11 3.11 13.57
C ALA A 298 -24.78 3.01 15.07
N HIS A 299 -25.55 3.65 15.95
CA HIS A 299 -25.32 3.59 17.40
C HIS A 299 -25.89 2.34 18.06
N ALA A 300 -26.95 1.75 17.49
CA ALA A 300 -27.57 0.55 18.05
C ALA A 300 -26.82 -0.74 17.68
N SER A 301 -26.10 -0.75 16.55
CA SER A 301 -25.32 -1.92 16.11
C SER A 301 -23.97 -1.94 16.80
N THR A 302 -23.63 -3.03 17.48
CA THR A 302 -22.36 -3.17 18.21
C THR A 302 -21.20 -3.36 17.25
N THR A 303 -21.35 -4.24 16.26
CA THR A 303 -20.33 -4.50 15.24
C THR A 303 -20.93 -4.28 13.86
N ARG A 304 -20.20 -3.60 12.98
CA ARG A 304 -20.68 -3.22 11.64
C ARG A 304 -19.69 -3.68 10.58
N LEU A 305 -20.16 -4.48 9.63
CA LEU A 305 -19.37 -5.09 8.58
C LEU A 305 -19.78 -4.51 7.22
N SER A 306 -18.79 -4.00 6.49
CA SER A 306 -18.96 -3.51 5.12
C SER A 306 -18.54 -4.56 4.12
N LEU A 307 -19.44 -4.96 3.22
CA LEU A 307 -19.18 -5.92 2.16
C LEU A 307 -19.01 -5.25 0.80
N LYS A 308 -17.95 -5.64 0.09
CA LYS A 308 -17.69 -5.24 -1.30
C LYS A 308 -17.51 -6.46 -2.19
N LYS A 309 -17.85 -6.30 -3.48
CA LYS A 309 -17.67 -7.37 -4.46
C LYS A 309 -16.19 -7.50 -4.82
N GLY A 310 -15.62 -8.70 -4.70
CA GLY A 310 -14.29 -9.05 -5.18
C GLY A 310 -14.31 -9.64 -6.59
N ARG A 311 -13.25 -10.37 -6.96
CA ARG A 311 -13.10 -11.03 -8.27
C ARG A 311 -13.81 -12.38 -8.28
N GLY A 312 -14.63 -12.60 -9.31
CA GLY A 312 -15.37 -13.86 -9.46
C GLY A 312 -16.28 -14.15 -8.26
N GLU A 313 -15.99 -15.25 -7.57
CA GLU A 313 -16.74 -15.73 -6.40
C GLU A 313 -16.30 -15.04 -5.09
N THR A 314 -15.19 -14.30 -5.09
CA THR A 314 -14.67 -13.64 -3.88
C THR A 314 -15.38 -12.33 -3.54
N ARG A 315 -15.38 -11.99 -2.27
CA ARG A 315 -15.95 -10.80 -1.65
C ARG A 315 -14.98 -10.27 -0.60
N ILE A 316 -15.02 -8.98 -0.35
CA ILE A 316 -14.21 -8.31 0.68
C ILE A 316 -15.16 -7.96 1.82
N CYS A 317 -14.79 -8.31 3.06
CA CYS A 317 -15.45 -7.87 4.28
C CYS A 317 -14.51 -6.96 5.06
N LYS A 318 -14.96 -5.76 5.41
CA LYS A 318 -14.24 -4.80 6.27
C LYS A 318 -15.00 -4.57 7.56
N ILE A 319 -14.32 -4.54 8.70
CA ILE A 319 -14.87 -4.01 9.96
C ILE A 319 -15.00 -2.48 9.80
N TYR A 320 -16.24 -2.01 9.80
CA TYR A 320 -16.60 -0.61 9.68
C TYR A 320 -16.69 0.09 11.04
N ASP A 321 -17.15 -0.62 12.07
CA ASP A 321 -17.25 -0.14 13.45
C ASP A 321 -17.30 -1.35 14.41
N SER A 322 -16.62 -1.27 15.54
CA SER A 322 -16.67 -2.28 16.61
C SER A 322 -16.05 -1.71 17.89
N PRO A 323 -16.60 -2.01 19.09
CA PRO A 323 -16.03 -1.53 20.35
C PRO A 323 -14.71 -2.21 20.74
N CYS A 324 -14.43 -3.41 20.21
CA CYS A 324 -13.30 -4.24 20.65
C CYS A 324 -12.42 -4.74 19.50
N LEU A 325 -12.93 -4.80 18.27
CA LEU A 325 -12.16 -5.27 17.13
C LEU A 325 -11.47 -4.10 16.41
N PRO A 326 -10.18 -4.22 16.06
CA PRO A 326 -9.51 -3.19 15.27
C PRO A 326 -10.09 -3.13 13.86
N GLU A 327 -10.01 -1.95 13.22
CA GLU A 327 -10.30 -1.87 11.79
C GLU A 327 -9.39 -2.82 11.00
N GLY A 328 -10.01 -3.63 10.14
CA GLY A 328 -9.33 -4.58 9.28
C GLY A 328 -10.28 -5.09 8.21
N ASP A 329 -9.74 -5.70 7.16
CA ASP A 329 -10.49 -6.32 6.09
C ASP A 329 -9.93 -7.70 5.72
N THR A 330 -10.75 -8.50 5.07
CA THR A 330 -10.37 -9.84 4.62
C THR A 330 -11.20 -10.27 3.42
N LEU A 331 -10.71 -11.30 2.73
CA LEU A 331 -11.41 -11.94 1.62
C LEU A 331 -12.16 -13.18 2.10
N PHE A 332 -13.36 -13.37 1.55
CA PHE A 332 -14.12 -14.62 1.62
C PHE A 332 -14.69 -14.94 0.23
N ALA A 333 -15.15 -16.16 0.03
CA ALA A 333 -15.76 -16.58 -1.22
C ALA A 333 -17.17 -17.14 -1.00
N ILE A 334 -18.00 -17.04 -2.04
CA ILE A 334 -19.35 -17.58 -2.06
C ILE A 334 -19.35 -18.79 -3.00
N TYR A 335 -19.50 -19.98 -2.42
CA TYR A 335 -19.62 -21.24 -3.15
C TYR A 335 -21.02 -21.82 -3.09
N GLU A 336 -21.22 -22.97 -3.73
CA GLU A 336 -22.47 -23.72 -3.62
C GLU A 336 -22.74 -24.16 -2.17
N HIS A 337 -21.69 -24.60 -1.47
CA HIS A 337 -21.72 -25.03 -0.07
C HIS A 337 -21.65 -23.89 0.97
N GLY A 338 -21.93 -22.64 0.54
CA GLY A 338 -21.99 -21.47 1.42
C GLY A 338 -20.75 -20.58 1.41
N ILE A 339 -20.54 -19.86 2.51
CA ILE A 339 -19.38 -18.98 2.70
C ILE A 339 -18.16 -19.79 3.11
N ASP A 340 -17.05 -19.59 2.41
CA ASP A 340 -15.78 -20.26 2.69
C ASP A 340 -14.59 -19.33 2.45
N ASP A 341 -13.39 -19.77 2.82
CA ASP A 341 -12.16 -19.11 2.40
C ASP A 341 -12.01 -19.23 0.88
N PRO A 342 -11.46 -18.20 0.20
CA PRO A 342 -11.20 -18.31 -1.24
C PRO A 342 -10.30 -19.51 -1.53
N GLN A 343 -10.82 -20.47 -2.29
CA GLN A 343 -10.01 -21.53 -2.87
C GLN A 343 -8.98 -20.86 -3.76
N ILE A 344 -7.72 -21.00 -3.36
CA ILE A 344 -6.60 -20.74 -4.23
C ILE A 344 -6.80 -21.70 -5.40
N LYS A 345 -7.17 -21.19 -6.58
CA LYS A 345 -6.98 -21.98 -7.79
C LYS A 345 -5.48 -22.19 -7.88
N GLU A 346 -5.06 -23.39 -7.48
CA GLU A 346 -3.71 -23.88 -7.68
C GLU A 346 -3.46 -23.93 -9.19
N ASP A 347 -2.97 -22.82 -9.75
CA ASP A 347 -1.81 -22.96 -10.61
C ASP A 347 -0.65 -23.24 -9.64
N HIS A 348 -0.44 -24.54 -9.39
CA HIS A 348 0.48 -25.16 -8.44
C HIS A 348 1.51 -24.22 -7.80
N TYR A 349 1.35 -23.84 -6.52
CA TYR A 349 2.49 -23.62 -5.64
C TYR A 349 2.13 -23.61 -4.15
N TYR A 350 2.79 -24.53 -3.43
CA TYR A 350 2.99 -24.67 -1.98
C TYR A 350 1.85 -25.23 -1.13
N GLY A 351 1.92 -26.56 -0.90
CA GLY A 351 1.38 -27.20 0.29
C GLY A 351 2.18 -26.87 1.55
N ASN A 352 1.45 -26.70 2.65
CA ASN A 352 1.98 -26.52 4.01
C ASN A 352 2.68 -27.78 4.53
N VAL A 353 3.85 -27.64 5.14
CA VAL A 353 4.44 -28.63 6.05
C VAL A 353 4.41 -28.04 7.46
N PRO A 354 3.80 -28.68 8.47
CA PRO A 354 3.84 -28.22 9.86
C PRO A 354 5.18 -28.56 10.56
N PRO A 355 5.51 -27.89 11.67
CA PRO A 355 6.79 -28.03 12.34
C PRO A 355 6.81 -29.28 13.23
N LYS A 356 7.70 -30.25 12.94
CA LYS A 356 8.11 -31.25 13.93
C LYS A 356 9.59 -31.61 13.83
N ASP A 357 10.21 -31.55 15.00
CA ASP A 357 11.38 -32.27 15.49
C ASP A 357 12.74 -32.06 14.79
N ARG A 358 13.56 -31.20 15.41
CA ARG A 358 15.01 -31.18 15.25
C ARG A 358 15.60 -32.52 15.71
N GLN A 359 16.19 -33.27 14.79
CA GLN A 359 17.18 -34.31 15.09
C GLN A 359 18.42 -34.14 14.18
N PRO A 360 19.62 -34.55 14.63
CA PRO A 360 20.87 -34.19 13.99
C PRO A 360 21.14 -35.02 12.73
N LEU A 361 21.69 -34.35 11.71
CA LEU A 361 22.05 -34.93 10.42
C LEU A 361 23.27 -35.85 10.54
N ASN A 362 23.07 -37.13 10.21
CA ASN A 362 24.11 -38.07 9.79
C ASN A 362 23.73 -38.66 8.42
N GLY A 363 24.66 -38.62 7.45
CA GLY A 363 24.78 -39.66 6.41
C GLY A 363 23.95 -39.57 5.11
N ILE A 364 24.41 -38.76 4.16
CA ILE A 364 24.78 -39.11 2.76
C ILE A 364 23.86 -40.03 1.89
N GLN A 365 23.38 -39.42 0.78
CA GLN A 365 23.34 -39.86 -0.65
C GLN A 365 22.03 -40.22 -1.40
N ASN A 366 21.95 -39.53 -2.56
CA ASN A 366 21.51 -39.93 -3.91
C ASN A 366 20.06 -39.73 -4.35
N GLY A 367 19.86 -38.59 -5.03
CA GLY A 367 18.75 -38.27 -5.92
C GLY A 367 18.91 -36.86 -6.52
N ALA A 368 20.08 -36.55 -7.11
CA ALA A 368 20.37 -35.21 -7.61
C ALA A 368 19.56 -34.90 -8.88
N SER A 369 18.54 -34.04 -8.75
CA SER A 369 18.07 -33.29 -9.93
C SER A 369 19.21 -32.36 -10.35
N ASN A 370 19.66 -32.43 -11.60
CA ASN A 370 20.71 -31.56 -12.14
C ASN A 370 20.27 -30.08 -12.29
N GLN A 371 19.04 -29.74 -11.92
CA GLN A 371 18.46 -28.40 -12.07
C GLN A 371 18.85 -27.46 -10.93
N PHE A 372 19.19 -26.23 -11.29
CA PHE A 372 19.62 -25.14 -10.42
C PHE A 372 18.39 -24.30 -10.01
N GLU A 373 17.99 -24.38 -8.74
CA GLU A 373 16.76 -23.75 -8.23
C GLU A 373 16.99 -22.28 -7.86
N VAL A 374 16.33 -21.38 -8.60
CA VAL A 374 16.41 -19.92 -8.46
C VAL A 374 15.16 -19.39 -7.77
N ILE A 375 15.34 -18.67 -6.66
CA ILE A 375 14.28 -18.03 -5.88
C ILE A 375 13.90 -16.68 -6.50
N CYS A 376 14.89 -15.87 -6.90
CA CYS A 376 14.70 -14.51 -7.42
C CYS A 376 15.81 -14.14 -8.40
N GLY A 377 15.52 -13.22 -9.32
CA GLY A 377 16.38 -12.83 -10.43
C GLY A 377 16.12 -13.63 -11.71
N PRO A 378 16.94 -13.44 -12.77
CA PRO A 378 18.12 -12.58 -12.84
C PRO A 378 17.77 -11.10 -12.80
N LEU A 379 18.53 -10.33 -12.01
CA LEU A 379 18.44 -8.86 -11.97
C LEU A 379 19.68 -8.28 -12.64
N LEU A 380 19.51 -7.37 -13.59
CA LEU A 380 20.60 -6.74 -14.34
C LEU A 380 20.89 -5.34 -13.77
N ASN A 381 22.16 -5.05 -13.47
CA ASN A 381 22.60 -3.78 -12.91
C ASN A 381 23.74 -3.18 -13.73
N TYR A 382 23.76 -1.86 -13.87
CA TYR A 382 24.83 -1.12 -14.55
C TYR A 382 25.81 -0.51 -13.55
N GLN A 383 27.12 -0.71 -13.76
CA GLN A 383 28.16 -0.23 -12.86
C GLN A 383 28.86 1.02 -13.40
N HIS A 384 29.61 0.92 -14.50
CA HIS A 384 30.34 2.03 -15.09
C HIS A 384 30.82 1.73 -16.52
N LEU A 385 31.36 2.76 -17.19
CA LEU A 385 32.16 2.61 -18.40
C LEU A 385 33.64 2.73 -18.02
N GLU A 386 34.47 1.85 -18.55
CA GLU A 386 35.92 1.91 -18.46
C GLU A 386 36.49 2.27 -19.84
N GLU A 387 37.41 3.23 -19.90
CA GLU A 387 38.11 3.61 -21.13
C GLU A 387 39.60 3.29 -20.97
N GLN A 388 40.10 2.34 -21.75
CA GLN A 388 41.51 1.92 -21.72
C GLN A 388 42.04 1.73 -23.14
N GLY A 389 43.12 2.45 -23.49
CA GLY A 389 43.77 2.32 -24.79
C GLY A 389 42.89 2.65 -26.00
N GLY A 390 41.86 3.49 -25.82
CA GLY A 390 40.89 3.86 -26.86
C GLY A 390 39.70 2.91 -27.00
N ALA A 391 39.71 1.76 -26.31
CA ALA A 391 38.56 0.88 -26.20
C ALA A 391 37.70 1.27 -24.99
N VAL A 392 36.38 1.29 -25.18
CA VAL A 392 35.41 1.54 -24.09
C VAL A 392 34.71 0.23 -23.77
N ARG A 393 34.72 -0.16 -22.49
CA ARG A 393 34.00 -1.34 -21.98
C ARG A 393 32.87 -0.92 -21.07
N TRP A 394 31.74 -1.59 -21.22
CA TRP A 394 30.61 -1.51 -20.32
C TRP A 394 30.73 -2.56 -19.23
N HIS A 395 30.62 -2.11 -17.98
CA HIS A 395 30.66 -2.96 -16.80
C HIS A 395 29.28 -2.99 -16.14
N GLY A 396 28.82 -4.20 -15.84
CA GLY A 396 27.58 -4.41 -15.12
C GLY A 396 27.59 -5.75 -14.41
N SER A 397 26.43 -6.14 -13.90
CA SER A 397 26.31 -7.43 -13.22
C SER A 397 24.92 -8.02 -13.31
N VAL A 398 24.85 -9.35 -13.21
CA VAL A 398 23.61 -10.10 -13.00
C VAL A 398 23.60 -10.65 -11.58
N LEU A 399 22.48 -10.49 -10.86
CA LEU A 399 22.26 -11.10 -9.54
C LEU A 399 21.19 -12.19 -9.63
N ILE A 400 21.44 -13.32 -8.97
CA ILE A 400 20.43 -14.34 -8.69
C ILE A 400 20.43 -14.72 -7.21
N VAL A 401 19.26 -15.12 -6.70
CA VAL A 401 19.08 -15.68 -5.37
C VAL A 401 18.64 -17.13 -5.51
N THR A 402 19.27 -18.03 -4.78
CA THR A 402 19.14 -19.49 -4.96
C THR A 402 18.90 -20.19 -3.62
N LYS A 403 18.36 -21.42 -3.66
CA LYS A 403 18.41 -22.28 -2.47
C LYS A 403 19.87 -22.57 -2.06
N PRO A 404 20.14 -22.74 -0.77
CA PRO A 404 21.50 -22.98 -0.25
C PRO A 404 22.06 -24.33 -0.70
N GLY A 405 23.37 -24.50 -0.58
CA GLY A 405 24.04 -25.78 -0.81
C GLY A 405 24.17 -26.22 -2.29
N GLN A 406 23.68 -25.42 -3.24
CA GLN A 406 23.83 -25.68 -4.66
C GLN A 406 25.27 -25.40 -5.15
N ARG A 407 25.64 -25.97 -6.30
CA ARG A 407 26.94 -25.75 -6.97
C ARG A 407 27.18 -24.27 -7.31
N VAL A 408 28.42 -23.89 -7.61
CA VAL A 408 28.70 -22.54 -8.15
C VAL A 408 28.00 -22.42 -9.51
N PRO A 409 27.11 -21.42 -9.71
CA PRO A 409 26.47 -21.25 -11.00
C PRO A 409 27.40 -20.60 -12.01
N LEU A 410 27.13 -20.86 -13.28
CA LEU A 410 27.83 -20.28 -14.42
C LEU A 410 26.85 -19.43 -15.24
N LEU A 411 27.36 -18.37 -15.86
CA LEU A 411 26.63 -17.55 -16.82
C LEU A 411 27.41 -17.52 -18.13
N GLU A 412 26.76 -17.86 -19.23
CA GLU A 412 27.31 -17.73 -20.58
C GLU A 412 26.92 -16.37 -21.16
N LEU A 413 27.88 -15.59 -21.62
CA LEU A 413 27.68 -14.27 -22.21
C LEU A 413 28.19 -14.27 -23.65
N ALA A 414 27.36 -13.80 -24.59
CA ALA A 414 27.72 -13.74 -26.01
C ALA A 414 26.98 -12.62 -26.76
N PRO A 415 27.57 -12.05 -27.83
CA PRO A 415 26.87 -11.14 -28.73
C PRO A 415 25.81 -11.89 -29.55
N GLU A 416 24.63 -11.29 -29.75
CA GLU A 416 23.53 -11.95 -30.46
C GLU A 416 23.80 -12.14 -31.96
N ALA A 417 24.55 -11.23 -32.59
CA ALA A 417 24.83 -11.23 -34.02
C ALA A 417 25.84 -12.31 -34.50
N GLY A 418 26.20 -13.30 -33.65
CA GLY A 418 26.96 -14.47 -34.08
C GLY A 418 28.50 -14.35 -34.03
N GLY A 419 29.06 -13.63 -33.06
CA GLY A 419 30.51 -13.60 -32.80
C GLY A 419 31.04 -14.87 -32.10
N SER A 420 32.31 -15.20 -32.33
CA SER A 420 33.00 -16.34 -31.71
C SER A 420 33.37 -16.16 -30.22
N GLU A 421 33.20 -14.96 -29.66
CA GLU A 421 33.45 -14.69 -28.24
C GLU A 421 32.26 -15.12 -27.38
N ARG A 422 32.35 -16.34 -26.85
CA ARG A 422 31.54 -16.78 -25.71
C ARG A 422 32.39 -16.68 -24.45
N VAL A 423 31.91 -15.93 -23.47
CA VAL A 423 32.56 -15.79 -22.17
C VAL A 423 31.74 -16.52 -21.14
N VAL A 424 32.37 -17.43 -20.40
CA VAL A 424 31.77 -18.07 -19.24
C VAL A 424 32.19 -17.29 -18.00
N VAL A 425 31.21 -16.83 -17.23
CA VAL A 425 31.38 -16.05 -16.00
C VAL A 425 30.96 -16.92 -14.82
N GLU A 426 31.87 -17.15 -13.87
CA GLU A 426 31.53 -17.83 -12.62
C GLU A 426 30.79 -16.89 -11.67
N GLY A 427 29.80 -17.43 -10.94
CA GLY A 427 29.07 -16.68 -9.93
C GLY A 427 29.93 -16.40 -8.69
N LEU A 428 30.07 -15.13 -8.32
CA LEU A 428 30.62 -14.73 -7.03
C LEU A 428 29.54 -14.79 -5.95
N LYS A 429 29.76 -15.60 -4.92
CA LYS A 429 28.90 -15.63 -3.74
C LYS A 429 29.06 -14.32 -2.97
N LEU A 430 28.00 -13.52 -2.84
CA LEU A 430 28.04 -12.28 -2.05
C LEU A 430 27.62 -12.51 -0.60
N TYR A 431 26.61 -13.35 -0.41
CA TYR A 431 26.00 -13.64 0.88
C TYR A 431 25.34 -15.01 0.84
N ALA A 432 25.41 -15.78 1.92
CA ALA A 432 24.62 -16.99 2.09
C ALA A 432 24.22 -17.17 3.55
N ASP A 433 23.04 -17.70 3.80
CA ASP A 433 22.60 -18.20 5.10
C ASP A 433 21.85 -19.54 4.90
N PRO A 434 21.33 -20.18 5.97
CA PRO A 434 20.67 -21.47 5.87
C PRO A 434 19.47 -21.54 4.92
N ASP A 435 18.92 -20.41 4.46
CA ASP A 435 17.71 -20.38 3.64
C ASP A 435 17.98 -19.94 2.19
N LYS A 436 19.07 -19.22 1.92
CA LYS A 436 19.32 -18.57 0.62
C LYS A 436 20.79 -18.30 0.34
N THR A 437 21.13 -18.21 -0.94
CA THR A 437 22.45 -17.78 -1.41
C THR A 437 22.34 -16.77 -2.55
N PHE A 438 23.04 -15.65 -2.42
CA PHE A 438 23.13 -14.56 -3.40
C PHE A 438 24.39 -14.72 -4.24
N TRP A 439 24.22 -14.76 -5.56
CA TRP A 439 25.30 -14.88 -6.54
C TRP A 439 25.31 -13.69 -7.48
N ARG A 440 26.48 -13.13 -7.73
CA ARG A 440 26.72 -12.06 -8.69
C ARG A 440 27.62 -12.53 -9.82
N PHE A 441 27.20 -12.30 -11.05
CA PHE A 441 28.03 -12.44 -12.25
C PHE A 441 28.48 -11.06 -12.70
N SER A 442 29.78 -10.83 -12.80
CA SER A 442 30.31 -9.57 -13.32
C SER A 442 30.40 -9.64 -14.85
N LEU A 443 29.73 -8.70 -15.52
CA LEU A 443 29.69 -8.62 -16.97
C LEU A 443 30.64 -7.52 -17.45
N GLN A 444 31.40 -7.83 -18.50
CA GLN A 444 32.22 -6.87 -19.22
C GLN A 444 31.96 -7.04 -20.71
N VAL A 445 31.46 -6.00 -21.36
CA VAL A 445 31.18 -6.03 -22.80
C VAL A 445 31.83 -4.85 -23.51
N PRO A 446 32.55 -5.06 -24.62
CA PRO A 446 33.10 -3.96 -25.40
C PRO A 446 31.97 -3.16 -26.07
N LEU A 447 32.07 -1.83 -26.06
CA LEU A 447 31.24 -0.99 -26.91
C LEU A 447 31.83 -0.93 -28.31
N THR A 448 30.99 -1.14 -29.31
CA THR A 448 31.36 -1.15 -30.73
C THR A 448 30.89 0.12 -31.44
N GLU A 449 31.21 0.28 -32.73
CA GLU A 449 30.74 1.42 -33.53
C GLU A 449 29.21 1.44 -33.72
N ALA A 450 28.57 0.29 -33.61
CA ALA A 450 27.12 0.15 -33.62
C ALA A 450 26.60 -0.27 -32.24
N GLU A 451 25.32 0.02 -31.99
CA GLU A 451 24.56 -0.53 -30.87
C GLU A 451 24.53 -2.06 -30.94
N ALA A 452 24.76 -2.72 -29.80
CA ALA A 452 24.94 -4.16 -29.74
C ALA A 452 23.98 -4.82 -28.74
N ARG A 453 23.43 -5.96 -29.15
CA ARG A 453 22.62 -6.85 -28.31
C ARG A 453 23.49 -7.97 -27.75
N TRP A 454 23.40 -8.16 -26.44
CA TRP A 454 24.13 -9.19 -25.72
C TRP A 454 23.16 -10.15 -25.05
N ARG A 455 23.41 -11.45 -25.24
CA ARG A 455 22.66 -12.52 -24.60
C ARG A 455 23.46 -13.05 -23.41
N TYR A 456 22.78 -13.19 -22.28
CA TYR A 456 23.29 -13.97 -21.17
C TYR A 456 22.38 -15.18 -20.90
N THR A 457 22.98 -16.33 -20.62
CA THR A 457 22.29 -17.59 -20.39
C THR A 457 22.80 -18.23 -19.10
N ILE A 458 21.88 -18.59 -18.20
CA ILE A 458 22.20 -19.36 -17.00
C ILE A 458 21.68 -20.79 -17.24
N PRO A 459 22.55 -21.77 -17.51
CA PRO A 459 22.12 -23.12 -17.86
C PRO A 459 21.50 -23.86 -16.68
N ASP A 460 20.70 -24.88 -17.00
CA ASP A 460 20.07 -25.80 -16.05
C ASP A 460 19.15 -25.15 -15.00
N ILE A 461 18.65 -23.92 -15.21
CA ILE A 461 17.84 -23.23 -14.20
C ILE A 461 16.39 -23.72 -14.12
N ARG A 462 15.86 -23.68 -12.90
CA ARG A 462 14.43 -23.77 -12.61
C ARG A 462 14.06 -22.60 -11.69
N TYR A 463 13.24 -21.68 -12.19
CA TYR A 463 12.71 -20.61 -11.36
C TYR A 463 11.58 -21.15 -10.48
N LEU A 464 11.61 -20.77 -9.20
CA LEU A 464 10.58 -21.13 -8.22
C LEU A 464 9.40 -20.15 -8.20
N ALA A 465 9.56 -18.98 -8.82
CA ALA A 465 8.49 -18.03 -9.08
C ALA A 465 7.86 -18.30 -10.46
N ALA A 466 6.62 -17.89 -10.65
CA ALA A 466 5.90 -17.97 -11.94
C ALA A 466 6.41 -16.94 -12.97
N VAL A 467 7.71 -16.93 -13.23
CA VAL A 467 8.40 -16.11 -14.24
C VAL A 467 8.83 -16.99 -15.42
N SER A 468 9.21 -16.38 -16.55
CA SER A 468 9.64 -17.12 -17.75
C SER A 468 10.77 -18.12 -17.44
N ASN A 469 10.53 -19.41 -17.75
CA ASN A 469 11.51 -20.50 -17.66
C ASN A 469 12.61 -20.45 -18.74
N ASP A 470 12.63 -19.43 -19.60
CA ASP A 470 13.72 -19.26 -20.55
C ASP A 470 15.05 -19.08 -19.77
N PRO A 471 16.09 -19.88 -20.05
CA PRO A 471 17.40 -19.71 -19.43
C PRO A 471 18.18 -18.50 -19.94
N SER A 472 17.74 -17.90 -21.05
CA SER A 472 18.42 -16.80 -21.73
C SER A 472 17.68 -15.48 -21.57
N ARG A 473 18.44 -14.39 -21.56
CA ARG A 473 17.94 -13.01 -21.54
C ARG A 473 18.82 -12.15 -22.44
N ILE A 474 18.28 -11.02 -22.91
CA ILE A 474 18.97 -10.09 -23.80
C ILE A 474 18.96 -8.71 -23.16
N PHE A 475 20.10 -8.02 -23.23
CA PHE A 475 20.22 -6.60 -22.93
C PHE A 475 20.98 -5.89 -24.06
N VAL A 476 20.90 -4.56 -24.07
CA VAL A 476 21.44 -3.74 -25.17
C VAL A 476 22.40 -2.70 -24.61
N VAL A 477 23.53 -2.52 -25.28
CA VAL A 477 24.53 -1.49 -24.96
C VAL A 477 24.66 -0.51 -26.12
N PRO A 478 24.89 0.79 -25.85
CA PRO A 478 24.97 1.81 -26.90
C PRO A 478 26.21 1.62 -27.78
N ALA A 479 26.20 2.24 -28.96
CA ALA A 479 27.43 2.46 -29.71
C ALA A 479 28.43 3.30 -28.89
N ALA A 480 29.73 3.09 -29.10
CA ALA A 480 30.80 3.81 -28.40
C ALA A 480 30.75 5.34 -28.61
N SER A 481 30.15 5.80 -29.72
CA SER A 481 29.96 7.21 -30.05
C SER A 481 28.68 7.83 -29.49
N GLU A 482 27.76 7.03 -28.94
CA GLU A 482 26.43 7.45 -28.53
C GLU A 482 26.27 7.51 -27.00
N SER A 483 25.30 8.31 -26.54
CA SER A 483 24.86 8.27 -25.14
C SER A 483 23.76 7.22 -24.91
N MET A 484 23.60 6.80 -23.66
CA MET A 484 22.58 5.82 -23.30
C MET A 484 21.17 6.38 -23.47
N ARG A 485 20.21 5.52 -23.83
CA ARG A 485 18.78 5.80 -23.75
C ARG A 485 18.29 5.38 -22.39
N ILE A 486 17.68 6.32 -21.69
CA ILE A 486 17.40 6.22 -20.26
C ILE A 486 15.89 6.13 -20.07
N MET A 487 15.47 5.14 -19.29
CA MET A 487 14.14 5.12 -18.66
C MET A 487 14.30 5.59 -17.21
N PHE A 488 13.43 6.46 -16.72
CA PHE A 488 13.45 6.97 -15.34
C PHE A 488 12.07 6.76 -14.70
N HIS A 489 12.05 6.23 -13.47
CA HIS A 489 10.82 5.99 -12.71
C HIS A 489 11.03 6.22 -11.23
N SER A 490 9.93 6.36 -10.48
CA SER A 490 9.92 6.42 -9.01
C SER A 490 8.72 5.62 -8.46
N CYS A 491 8.78 5.28 -7.17
CA CYS A 491 7.66 4.71 -6.40
C CYS A 491 7.05 3.44 -7.00
N ASN A 492 7.88 2.39 -7.05
CA ASN A 492 7.49 1.06 -7.52
C ASN A 492 6.95 0.19 -6.37
N GLY A 493 5.85 0.64 -5.78
CA GLY A 493 5.11 -0.12 -4.79
C GLY A 493 3.78 0.55 -4.43
N PHE A 494 3.05 -0.04 -3.50
CA PHE A 494 1.79 0.52 -3.00
C PHE A 494 1.93 0.91 -1.54
N SER A 495 1.50 2.13 -1.20
CA SER A 495 1.38 2.56 0.19
C SER A 495 0.36 1.68 0.93
N VAL A 496 0.57 1.49 2.23
CA VAL A 496 -0.31 0.69 3.10
C VAL A 496 -1.78 1.11 2.94
N GLY A 497 -2.67 0.12 2.79
CA GLY A 497 -4.10 0.33 2.64
C GLY A 497 -4.56 0.73 1.23
N THR A 498 -3.68 0.67 0.23
CA THR A 498 -4.05 0.90 -1.17
C THR A 498 -4.63 -0.36 -1.80
N ASP A 499 -5.78 -0.21 -2.49
CA ASP A 499 -6.41 -1.28 -3.26
C ASP A 499 -5.61 -1.54 -4.55
N GLU A 500 -4.66 -2.48 -4.50
CA GLU A 500 -3.78 -2.84 -5.62
C GLU A 500 -4.58 -3.26 -6.87
N ASP A 501 -5.76 -3.86 -6.68
CA ASP A 501 -6.61 -4.38 -7.75
C ASP A 501 -7.34 -3.26 -8.51
N PHE A 502 -7.79 -2.22 -7.81
CA PHE A 502 -8.35 -1.00 -8.43
C PHE A 502 -7.32 -0.30 -9.34
N TRP A 503 -6.04 -0.42 -9.00
CA TRP A 503 -4.93 0.14 -9.77
C TRP A 503 -4.31 -0.85 -10.77
N SER A 504 -4.92 -2.02 -10.98
CA SER A 504 -4.43 -3.03 -11.93
C SER A 504 -2.99 -3.49 -11.66
N GLY A 505 -2.52 -3.43 -10.41
CA GLY A 505 -1.13 -3.72 -10.05
C GLY A 505 -0.11 -2.80 -10.75
N PRO A 506 1.12 -3.28 -11.03
CA PRO A 506 2.18 -2.50 -11.70
C PRO A 506 1.99 -2.39 -13.23
N ALA A 507 0.78 -2.08 -13.70
CA ALA A 507 0.39 -2.19 -15.11
C ALA A 507 1.23 -1.33 -16.08
N VAL A 508 1.71 -0.16 -15.65
CA VAL A 508 2.50 0.79 -16.49
C VAL A 508 3.83 0.18 -16.95
N TRP A 509 4.38 -0.79 -16.23
CA TRP A 509 5.57 -1.54 -16.66
C TRP A 509 5.36 -2.32 -17.96
N ASN A 510 4.11 -2.67 -18.33
CA ASN A 510 3.82 -3.24 -19.64
C ASN A 510 4.15 -2.26 -20.78
N ASP A 511 3.94 -0.97 -20.56
CA ASP A 511 4.28 0.06 -21.54
C ASP A 511 5.79 0.25 -21.67
N VAL A 512 6.50 0.21 -20.54
CA VAL A 512 7.97 0.20 -20.52
C VAL A 512 8.50 -0.94 -21.38
N LEU A 513 7.98 -2.16 -21.22
CA LEU A 513 8.41 -3.32 -22.01
C LEU A 513 8.05 -3.17 -23.49
N ARG A 514 6.86 -2.67 -23.84
CA ARG A 514 6.49 -2.39 -25.24
C ARG A 514 7.42 -1.35 -25.88
N THR A 515 7.75 -0.29 -25.16
CA THR A 515 8.65 0.76 -25.65
C THR A 515 10.07 0.22 -25.81
N HIS A 516 10.57 -0.54 -24.82
CA HIS A 516 11.86 -1.22 -24.89
C HIS A 516 11.95 -2.18 -26.10
N GLN A 517 10.87 -2.90 -26.42
CA GLN A 517 10.82 -3.76 -27.61
C GLN A 517 10.93 -2.98 -28.92
N LYS A 518 10.32 -1.79 -29.01
CA LYS A 518 10.39 -0.93 -30.21
C LYS A 518 11.77 -0.29 -30.36
N ARG A 519 12.30 0.29 -29.28
CA ARG A 519 13.63 0.89 -29.22
C ARG A 519 14.23 0.63 -27.83
N PRO A 520 15.25 -0.24 -27.70
CA PRO A 520 15.75 -0.67 -26.41
C PRO A 520 16.26 0.48 -25.54
N PHE A 521 15.85 0.50 -24.28
CA PHE A 521 16.55 1.27 -23.25
C PHE A 521 17.90 0.62 -22.95
N HIS A 522 18.92 1.45 -22.71
CA HIS A 522 20.24 0.98 -22.29
C HIS A 522 20.34 0.90 -20.75
N VAL A 523 19.57 1.72 -20.06
CA VAL A 523 19.57 1.81 -18.60
C VAL A 523 18.21 2.28 -18.08
N MET A 524 17.79 1.77 -16.92
CA MET A 524 16.69 2.31 -16.14
C MET A 524 17.21 2.90 -14.82
N ILE A 525 16.67 4.05 -14.43
CA ILE A 525 17.06 4.79 -13.25
C ILE A 525 15.90 4.80 -12.27
N GLY A 526 16.08 4.18 -11.10
CA GLY A 526 15.15 4.21 -9.98
C GLY A 526 15.34 5.46 -9.14
N GLY A 527 14.30 6.29 -9.06
CA GLY A 527 14.35 7.64 -8.53
C GLY A 527 14.09 7.81 -7.04
N GLY A 528 14.07 6.72 -6.29
CA GLY A 528 13.51 6.65 -4.94
C GLY A 528 12.33 5.66 -4.89
N ASP A 529 12.08 5.10 -3.71
CA ASP A 529 11.01 4.13 -3.46
C ASP A 529 10.97 2.96 -4.46
N GLN A 530 12.08 2.25 -4.64
CA GLN A 530 12.06 1.07 -5.52
C GLN A 530 11.18 -0.02 -4.94
N ILE A 531 11.13 -0.11 -3.60
CA ILE A 531 10.28 -1.03 -2.85
C ILE A 531 9.71 -0.30 -1.63
N TYR A 532 8.44 -0.56 -1.32
CA TYR A 532 7.78 -0.06 -0.11
C TYR A 532 7.88 -1.09 1.02
N ASN A 533 8.65 -0.78 2.06
CA ASN A 533 8.83 -1.64 3.25
C ASN A 533 7.99 -1.21 4.46
N ASP A 534 7.13 -0.19 4.32
CA ASP A 534 6.41 0.43 5.45
C ASP A 534 5.51 -0.53 6.21
N SER A 535 4.98 -1.55 5.55
CA SER A 535 4.13 -2.55 6.20
C SER A 535 4.85 -3.32 7.31
N VAL A 536 6.18 -3.22 7.42
CA VAL A 536 6.99 -3.68 8.55
C VAL A 536 6.42 -3.20 9.90
N ARG A 537 5.86 -1.98 9.94
CA ARG A 537 5.32 -1.34 11.16
C ARG A 537 3.85 -1.64 11.44
N VAL A 538 3.10 -2.10 10.44
CA VAL A 538 1.63 -2.28 10.52
C VAL A 538 1.25 -3.76 10.57
N SER A 539 1.80 -4.57 9.66
CA SER A 539 1.55 -6.01 9.56
C SER A 539 2.81 -6.85 9.75
N GLY A 540 3.96 -6.21 9.94
CA GLY A 540 5.25 -6.84 10.12
C GLY A 540 5.72 -6.91 11.57
N PRO A 541 6.99 -7.28 11.78
CA PRO A 541 7.55 -7.57 13.10
C PRO A 541 7.66 -6.35 14.02
N LEU A 542 7.55 -5.13 13.50
CA LEU A 542 7.58 -3.92 14.31
C LEU A 542 6.21 -3.51 14.85
N LYS A 543 5.11 -4.19 14.47
CA LYS A 543 3.75 -3.88 14.96
C LYS A 543 3.66 -3.74 16.49
N PRO A 544 4.21 -4.67 17.31
CA PRO A 544 4.13 -4.53 18.77
C PRO A 544 4.82 -3.28 19.30
N TRP A 545 5.91 -2.84 18.65
CA TRP A 545 6.61 -1.61 19.01
C TRP A 545 5.82 -0.36 18.59
N THR A 546 5.20 -0.37 17.40
CA THR A 546 4.35 0.72 16.91
C THR A 546 3.13 0.94 17.81
N GLU A 547 2.56 -0.13 18.37
CA GLU A 547 1.38 -0.10 19.27
C GLU A 547 1.68 0.48 20.67
N ILE A 548 2.95 0.71 21.02
CA ILE A 548 3.32 1.30 22.32
C ILE A 548 2.91 2.77 22.37
N SER A 549 1.83 3.04 23.12
CA SER A 549 1.27 4.38 23.28
C SER A 549 2.14 5.36 24.08
N ASN A 550 2.98 4.86 24.99
CA ASN A 550 3.88 5.69 25.80
C ASN A 550 5.16 6.04 25.02
N PRO A 551 5.44 7.32 24.70
CA PRO A 551 6.58 7.70 23.88
C PRO A 551 7.94 7.36 24.48
N HIS A 552 8.07 7.41 25.81
CA HIS A 552 9.32 7.04 26.50
C HIS A 552 9.56 5.54 26.42
N LYS A 553 8.56 4.71 26.75
CA LYS A 553 8.66 3.25 26.63
C LYS A 553 8.96 2.80 25.20
N ARG A 554 8.33 3.44 24.21
CA ARG A 554 8.55 3.14 22.80
C ARG A 554 9.97 3.50 22.35
N ARG A 555 10.50 4.63 22.83
CA ARG A 555 11.88 5.07 22.54
C ARG A 555 12.93 4.18 23.22
N GLU A 556 12.64 3.64 24.38
CA GLU A 556 13.54 2.74 25.13
C GLU A 556 13.38 1.28 24.74
N PHE A 557 12.46 0.95 23.83
CA PHE A 557 12.21 -0.42 23.40
C PHE A 557 13.47 -1.02 22.75
N PRO A 558 13.91 -2.22 23.19
CA PRO A 558 15.13 -2.84 22.68
C PRO A 558 14.94 -3.34 21.25
N PHE A 559 16.06 -3.50 20.53
CA PHE A 559 16.09 -4.14 19.22
C PHE A 559 17.08 -5.30 19.31
N ASP A 560 16.61 -6.41 19.88
CA ASP A 560 17.42 -7.60 20.10
C ASP A 560 17.64 -8.40 18.80
N ASN A 561 18.49 -9.43 18.85
CA ASN A 561 18.77 -10.25 17.67
C ASN A 561 17.52 -10.99 17.14
N LYS A 562 16.51 -11.26 17.99
CA LYS A 562 15.26 -11.86 17.52
C LYS A 562 14.47 -10.88 16.66
N MET A 563 14.21 -9.67 17.15
CA MET A 563 13.50 -8.65 16.39
C MET A 563 14.25 -8.29 15.10
N ARG A 564 15.58 -8.23 15.16
CA ARG A 564 16.45 -8.08 13.98
C ARG A 564 16.24 -9.21 12.97
N ALA A 565 16.21 -10.48 13.41
CA ALA A 565 15.98 -11.63 12.53
C ALA A 565 14.59 -11.62 11.91
N ASP A 566 13.56 -11.28 12.69
CA ASP A 566 12.18 -11.18 12.19
C ASP A 566 12.07 -10.05 11.13
N CYS A 567 12.74 -8.91 11.35
CA CYS A 567 12.84 -7.84 10.35
C CYS A 567 13.63 -8.29 9.12
N ASP A 568 14.75 -8.99 9.30
CA ASP A 568 15.58 -9.51 8.20
C ASP A 568 14.78 -10.41 7.26
N GLU A 569 13.99 -11.33 7.81
CA GLU A 569 13.10 -12.21 7.05
C GLU A 569 12.00 -11.42 6.33
N PHE A 570 11.40 -10.43 7.00
CA PHE A 570 10.37 -9.56 6.40
C PHE A 570 10.91 -8.82 5.17
N TYR A 571 12.05 -8.13 5.29
CA TYR A 571 12.64 -7.37 4.20
C TYR A 571 13.04 -8.28 3.05
N TYR A 572 13.67 -9.42 3.34
CA TYR A 572 14.00 -10.40 2.31
C TYR A 572 12.78 -10.83 1.51
N LYS A 573 11.71 -11.24 2.18
CA LYS A 573 10.48 -11.70 1.53
C LYS A 573 9.85 -10.59 0.69
N ASN A 574 9.85 -9.34 1.17
CA ASN A 574 9.28 -8.22 0.43
C ASN A 574 10.11 -7.88 -0.81
N TYR A 575 11.44 -7.89 -0.70
CA TYR A 575 12.35 -7.74 -1.84
C TYR A 575 12.14 -8.86 -2.89
N VAL A 576 12.08 -10.13 -2.46
CA VAL A 576 11.79 -11.25 -3.37
C VAL A 576 10.43 -11.11 -4.02
N ARG A 577 9.38 -10.76 -3.27
CA ARG A 577 8.03 -10.52 -3.82
C ARG A 577 8.09 -9.49 -4.95
N TRP A 578 8.66 -8.31 -4.72
CA TRP A 578 8.67 -7.25 -5.72
C TRP A 578 9.54 -7.59 -6.94
N TYR A 579 10.76 -8.06 -6.74
CA TYR A 579 11.66 -8.41 -7.86
C TYR A 579 11.23 -9.65 -8.65
N THR A 580 10.22 -10.39 -8.19
CA THR A 580 9.57 -11.49 -8.93
C THR A 580 8.18 -11.13 -9.46
N THR A 581 7.67 -9.94 -9.16
CA THR A 581 6.36 -9.48 -9.64
C THR A 581 6.43 -9.00 -11.09
N GLU A 582 5.63 -9.60 -11.97
CA GLU A 582 5.50 -9.14 -13.35
C GLU A 582 4.58 -7.91 -13.47
N PRO A 583 4.87 -6.98 -14.41
CA PRO A 583 5.91 -7.04 -15.46
C PRO A 583 7.26 -6.43 -15.05
N PHE A 584 7.41 -6.00 -13.80
CA PHE A 584 8.65 -5.40 -13.28
C PHE A 584 9.83 -6.39 -13.29
N ALA A 585 9.58 -7.66 -12.97
CA ALA A 585 10.58 -8.72 -13.04
C ALA A 585 11.17 -8.85 -14.46
N SER A 586 10.32 -8.93 -15.49
CA SER A 586 10.76 -8.96 -16.90
C SER A 586 11.63 -7.75 -17.28
N ALA A 587 11.27 -6.55 -16.83
CA ALA A 587 12.06 -5.34 -17.09
C ALA A 587 13.47 -5.43 -16.48
N ASN A 588 13.58 -5.88 -15.22
CA ASN A 588 14.87 -6.05 -14.54
C ASN A 588 15.79 -7.09 -15.18
N THR A 589 15.24 -8.03 -15.95
CA THR A 589 16.06 -9.04 -16.62
C THR A 589 16.72 -8.51 -17.91
N SER A 590 16.22 -7.42 -18.48
CA SER A 590 16.63 -6.93 -19.82
C SER A 590 17.14 -5.48 -19.83
N ILE A 591 16.75 -4.68 -18.82
CA ILE A 591 17.15 -3.29 -18.68
C ILE A 591 18.01 -3.15 -17.42
N ALA A 592 19.25 -2.69 -17.59
CA ALA A 592 20.17 -2.55 -16.48
C ALA A 592 19.71 -1.42 -15.54
N GLN A 593 19.60 -1.68 -14.25
CA GLN A 593 19.17 -0.67 -13.27
C GLN A 593 20.32 0.20 -12.73
N ILE A 594 19.97 1.40 -12.25
CA ILE A 594 20.75 2.23 -11.33
C ILE A 594 19.76 2.76 -10.30
N ASN A 595 19.99 2.52 -9.01
CA ASN A 595 19.09 2.94 -7.93
C ASN A 595 19.83 3.76 -6.86
N ILE A 596 19.08 4.62 -6.17
CA ILE A 596 19.50 5.33 -4.96
C ILE A 596 18.63 4.91 -3.78
N TRP A 597 19.13 5.06 -2.56
CA TRP A 597 18.39 4.68 -1.36
C TRP A 597 17.37 5.74 -0.98
N ASP A 598 16.14 5.34 -0.68
CA ASP A 598 15.09 6.22 -0.17
C ASP A 598 14.53 5.77 1.19
N ASP A 599 13.62 6.55 1.76
CA ASP A 599 13.02 6.25 3.06
C ASP A 599 12.05 5.07 2.98
N HIS A 600 11.17 4.95 1.98
CA HIS A 600 10.28 3.78 1.89
C HIS A 600 11.05 2.45 1.65
N ASP A 601 12.30 2.50 1.15
CA ASP A 601 13.18 1.32 1.12
C ASP A 601 13.59 0.87 2.54
N ILE A 602 13.44 1.76 3.54
CA ILE A 602 13.64 1.54 4.97
C ILE A 602 12.26 1.53 5.64
N ILE A 603 11.75 2.70 5.99
CA ILE A 603 10.47 2.98 6.57
C ILE A 603 10.17 4.45 6.27
N ASP A 604 8.94 4.75 5.88
CA ASP A 604 8.38 6.08 5.70
C ASP A 604 8.95 7.14 6.67
N GLY A 605 9.42 8.28 6.14
CA GLY A 605 9.98 9.40 6.89
C GLY A 605 11.35 9.17 7.54
N PHE A 606 12.08 8.09 7.21
CA PHE A 606 13.39 7.82 7.79
C PHE A 606 14.38 8.97 7.53
N GLY A 607 14.83 9.59 8.63
CA GLY A 607 15.71 10.75 8.61
C GLY A 607 15.00 12.07 8.92
N SER A 608 13.67 12.14 8.81
CA SER A 608 12.87 13.35 9.01
C SER A 608 12.31 13.49 10.42
N TYR A 609 12.25 12.40 11.19
CA TYR A 609 11.86 12.45 12.61
C TYR A 609 12.86 13.18 13.51
N THR A 610 12.44 13.51 14.73
CA THR A 610 13.32 14.13 15.73
C THR A 610 14.55 13.26 16.05
N ASP A 611 15.71 13.90 16.25
CA ASP A 611 16.99 13.19 16.51
C ASP A 611 16.88 12.20 17.69
N GLY A 612 16.21 12.60 18.77
CA GLY A 612 16.01 11.71 19.92
C GLY A 612 15.16 10.47 19.63
N PHE A 613 14.27 10.53 18.63
CA PHE A 613 13.47 9.38 18.20
C PHE A 613 14.24 8.52 17.19
N MET A 614 14.91 9.13 16.22
CA MET A 614 15.78 8.45 15.25
C MET A 614 16.93 7.67 15.90
N ARG A 615 17.40 8.09 17.08
CA ARG A 615 18.44 7.39 17.85
C ARG A 615 17.97 6.16 18.61
N CYS A 616 16.67 5.89 18.66
CA CYS A 616 16.18 4.72 19.37
C CYS A 616 16.71 3.42 18.73
N ALA A 617 16.74 2.35 19.53
CA ALA A 617 17.29 1.08 19.09
C ALA A 617 16.59 0.53 17.84
N VAL A 618 15.27 0.70 17.73
CA VAL A 618 14.48 0.20 16.60
C VAL A 618 14.84 0.91 15.29
N PHE A 619 14.97 2.24 15.27
CA PHE A 619 15.38 2.97 14.05
C PHE A 619 16.80 2.64 13.61
N ARG A 620 17.74 2.52 14.56
CA ARG A 620 19.12 2.11 14.25
C ARG A 620 19.17 0.67 13.72
N GLY A 621 18.41 -0.22 14.34
CA GLY A 621 18.30 -1.63 13.96
C GLY A 621 17.70 -1.81 12.57
N ILE A 622 16.55 -1.20 12.31
CA ILE A 622 15.87 -1.31 11.01
C ILE A 622 16.69 -0.67 9.88
N GLY A 623 17.37 0.45 10.15
CA GLY A 623 18.27 1.07 9.18
C GLY A 623 19.38 0.13 8.72
N GLY A 624 19.98 -0.64 9.64
CA GLY A 624 20.98 -1.66 9.30
C GLY A 624 20.41 -2.84 8.50
N VAL A 625 19.23 -3.34 8.87
CA VAL A 625 18.55 -4.43 8.13
C VAL A 625 18.17 -4.00 6.72
N ALA A 626 17.59 -2.81 6.55
CA ALA A 626 17.24 -2.26 5.25
C ALA A 626 18.47 -2.07 4.36
N PHE A 627 19.56 -1.54 4.93
CA PHE A 627 20.81 -1.31 4.22
C PHE A 627 21.44 -2.59 3.65
N LYS A 628 21.33 -3.71 4.38
CA LYS A 628 21.76 -5.04 3.90
C LYS A 628 21.08 -5.40 2.57
N TYR A 629 19.75 -5.25 2.50
CA TYR A 629 18.99 -5.62 1.30
C TYR A 629 19.14 -4.62 0.15
N TYR A 630 19.30 -3.33 0.47
CA TYR A 630 19.72 -2.32 -0.49
C TYR A 630 21.07 -2.68 -1.16
N CYS A 631 22.07 -3.08 -0.37
CA CYS A 631 23.37 -3.53 -0.90
C CYS A 631 23.22 -4.77 -1.80
N LEU A 632 22.49 -5.78 -1.35
CA LEU A 632 22.36 -7.04 -2.07
C LEU A 632 21.57 -6.90 -3.38
N PHE A 633 20.33 -6.43 -3.31
CA PHE A 633 19.42 -6.44 -4.45
C PHE A 633 19.62 -5.26 -5.40
N GLN A 634 19.96 -4.07 -4.88
CA GLN A 634 19.99 -2.87 -5.70
C GLN A 634 21.41 -2.52 -6.20
N HIS A 635 22.45 -2.84 -5.42
CA HIS A 635 23.85 -2.58 -5.79
C HIS A 635 24.65 -3.83 -6.20
N HIS A 636 24.10 -5.03 -5.99
CA HIS A 636 24.81 -6.30 -6.22
C HIS A 636 26.16 -6.33 -5.50
N THR A 637 26.17 -5.97 -4.22
CA THR A 637 27.39 -5.92 -3.40
C THR A 637 27.17 -6.60 -2.06
N ALA A 638 28.26 -7.04 -1.44
CA ALA A 638 28.20 -7.67 -0.13
C ALA A 638 27.76 -6.65 0.94
N PRO A 639 26.84 -7.03 1.83
CA PRO A 639 26.40 -6.18 2.94
C PRO A 639 27.46 -6.17 4.06
N PRO A 640 27.28 -5.33 5.11
CA PRO A 640 28.02 -5.48 6.35
C PRO A 640 27.86 -6.89 6.96
N ALA A 641 28.88 -7.38 7.65
CA ALA A 641 28.88 -8.74 8.23
C ALA A 641 27.87 -8.92 9.37
N SER A 642 27.51 -7.82 10.04
CA SER A 642 26.59 -7.78 11.18
C SER A 642 25.87 -6.43 11.19
N THR A 643 24.67 -6.38 11.75
CA THR A 643 23.89 -5.15 11.95
C THR A 643 23.66 -4.87 13.44
N PHE A 644 23.22 -3.64 13.75
CA PHE A 644 22.94 -3.18 15.11
C PHE A 644 21.94 -4.08 15.85
N THR A 645 22.28 -4.44 17.10
CA THR A 645 21.39 -5.12 18.06
C THR A 645 21.70 -4.68 19.49
N THR A 646 20.68 -4.57 20.34
CA THR A 646 20.87 -4.09 21.73
C THR A 646 21.48 -5.13 22.67
N ASP A 647 21.37 -6.41 22.34
CA ASP A 647 21.86 -7.53 23.14
C ASP A 647 23.28 -8.01 22.73
N ALA A 648 23.92 -7.29 21.79
CA ALA A 648 25.34 -7.41 21.46
C ALA A 648 25.99 -6.02 21.52
N PRO A 649 26.48 -5.57 22.70
CA PRO A 649 26.96 -4.20 22.91
C PRO A 649 28.04 -3.74 21.93
N GLN A 650 28.86 -4.64 21.41
CA GLN A 650 29.88 -4.35 20.40
C GLN A 650 29.28 -3.84 19.06
N THR A 651 28.01 -4.14 18.79
CA THR A 651 27.29 -3.65 17.59
C THR A 651 26.67 -2.26 17.79
N MET A 652 26.68 -1.72 19.03
CA MET A 652 25.98 -0.49 19.38
C MET A 652 26.76 0.80 19.12
N SER A 653 27.95 0.71 18.52
CA SER A 653 28.77 1.87 18.15
C SER A 653 29.47 1.63 16.82
N ALA A 654 29.55 2.67 15.99
CA ALA A 654 30.31 2.66 14.75
C ALA A 654 31.82 2.89 14.98
N GLY A 655 32.64 2.18 14.22
CA GLY A 655 34.06 2.44 14.04
C GLY A 655 34.27 3.33 12.81
N ALA A 656 35.53 3.57 12.43
CA ALA A 656 35.86 4.40 11.28
C ALA A 656 35.29 3.88 9.94
N GLY A 657 35.01 2.57 9.85
CA GLY A 657 34.50 1.90 8.63
C GLY A 657 32.99 1.69 8.57
N GLY A 658 32.24 1.96 9.65
CA GLY A 658 30.84 1.56 9.80
C GLY A 658 30.58 0.87 11.14
N THR A 659 29.51 0.08 11.28
CA THR A 659 29.18 -0.64 12.53
C THR A 659 30.39 -1.46 13.03
N ALA A 660 30.88 -1.19 14.26
CA ALA A 660 32.25 -1.57 14.67
C ALA A 660 32.44 -3.03 15.09
N GLY A 661 31.36 -3.78 15.35
CA GLY A 661 31.43 -5.09 15.98
C GLY A 661 30.61 -6.16 15.28
N ILE A 662 31.09 -7.40 15.36
CA ILE A 662 30.37 -8.58 14.90
C ILE A 662 29.55 -9.14 16.05
N ASP A 663 28.27 -9.39 15.81
CA ASP A 663 27.47 -10.31 16.62
C ASP A 663 27.69 -11.74 16.11
N PRO A 664 28.37 -12.63 16.87
CA PRO A 664 28.63 -14.01 16.44
C PRO A 664 27.36 -14.77 16.03
N ARG A 665 26.20 -14.41 16.61
CA ARG A 665 24.91 -15.04 16.31
C ARG A 665 24.39 -14.70 14.91
N GLN A 666 24.80 -13.55 14.36
CA GLN A 666 24.39 -13.12 13.02
C GLN A 666 25.26 -13.76 11.92
N ILE A 667 26.51 -14.08 12.24
CA ILE A 667 27.43 -14.76 11.32
C ILE A 667 27.41 -16.28 11.46
N GLU A 668 26.69 -16.82 12.43
CA GLU A 668 26.53 -18.27 12.62
C GLU A 668 25.83 -18.89 11.40
N ASN A 669 26.51 -19.82 10.72
CA ASN A 669 26.04 -20.42 9.46
C ASN A 669 25.77 -19.42 8.32
N THR A 670 26.36 -18.23 8.42
CA THR A 670 26.24 -17.17 7.41
C THR A 670 27.60 -16.93 6.75
N TYR A 671 27.60 -16.81 5.43
CA TYR A 671 28.73 -16.35 4.65
C TYR A 671 28.48 -14.91 4.20
N VAL A 672 29.47 -14.05 4.37
CA VAL A 672 29.48 -12.69 3.81
C VAL A 672 30.80 -12.49 3.07
N TYR A 673 30.72 -12.08 1.81
CA TYR A 673 31.91 -11.84 1.00
C TYR A 673 32.69 -10.64 1.56
N ASN A 674 33.96 -10.88 1.88
CA ASN A 674 34.84 -9.82 2.35
C ASN A 674 35.32 -8.98 1.16
N ARG A 675 34.84 -7.73 1.07
CA ARG A 675 35.20 -6.81 -0.01
C ARG A 675 36.64 -6.35 0.13
N THR A 676 37.41 -6.46 -0.95
CA THR A 676 38.79 -5.97 -1.01
C THR A 676 38.88 -4.49 -1.41
N SER A 677 37.84 -3.96 -2.06
CA SER A 677 37.73 -2.56 -2.47
C SER A 677 36.27 -2.18 -2.71
N ASP A 678 35.96 -0.88 -2.66
CA ASP A 678 34.67 -0.34 -3.06
C ASP A 678 34.50 -0.36 -4.59
N ASP A 679 33.25 -0.28 -5.05
CA ASP A 679 32.95 -0.12 -6.48
C ASP A 679 33.49 1.24 -6.97
N PRO A 680 34.22 1.30 -8.10
CA PRO A 680 34.80 2.55 -8.61
C PRO A 680 33.78 3.66 -8.91
N SER A 681 32.50 3.28 -9.11
CA SER A 681 31.39 4.22 -9.29
C SER A 681 30.95 4.90 -8.00
N TRP A 682 31.37 4.43 -6.83
CA TRP A 682 30.97 5.01 -5.55
C TRP A 682 31.80 6.24 -5.16
N ILE A 683 31.12 7.21 -4.57
CA ILE A 683 31.67 8.35 -3.83
C ILE A 683 31.30 8.10 -2.37
N VAL A 684 32.27 7.60 -1.60
CA VAL A 684 32.05 7.14 -0.22
C VAL A 684 32.27 8.28 0.76
N GLY A 685 31.27 8.60 1.58
CA GLY A 685 31.32 9.66 2.58
C GLY A 685 32.44 9.45 3.60
N LYS A 686 32.97 10.51 4.24
CA LYS A 686 34.17 10.40 5.12
C LYS A 686 33.94 9.67 6.45
N LYS A 687 32.71 9.67 6.94
CA LYS A 687 32.34 9.15 8.26
C LYS A 687 30.97 8.47 8.21
N PRO A 688 30.67 7.57 9.16
CA PRO A 688 29.36 6.95 9.24
C PRO A 688 28.22 7.95 9.47
N GLY A 689 27.02 7.58 9.04
CA GLY A 689 25.79 8.30 9.32
C GLY A 689 25.38 8.26 10.79
N PRO A 690 24.45 9.14 11.21
CA PRO A 690 24.07 9.28 12.62
C PRO A 690 23.11 8.20 13.13
N TYR A 691 22.37 7.54 12.23
CA TYR A 691 21.35 6.53 12.55
C TYR A 691 21.63 5.22 11.83
N VAL A 692 21.97 5.31 10.54
CA VAL A 692 22.58 4.22 9.79
C VAL A 692 24.08 4.38 9.96
N GLU A 693 24.68 3.56 10.82
CA GLU A 693 26.10 3.62 11.18
C GLU A 693 27.02 3.10 10.07
N GLU A 694 26.72 3.41 8.82
CA GLU A 694 27.47 3.09 7.62
C GLU A 694 27.88 4.37 6.90
N ARG A 695 28.86 4.30 6.01
CA ARG A 695 29.30 5.45 5.21
C ARG A 695 28.37 5.60 4.00
N SER A 696 27.99 6.83 3.67
CA SER A 696 27.15 7.12 2.50
C SER A 696 27.81 6.66 1.20
N ARG A 697 27.01 6.27 0.23
CA ARG A 697 27.47 5.75 -1.07
C ARG A 697 26.74 6.44 -2.22
N SER A 698 27.16 7.68 -2.50
CA SER A 698 26.70 8.39 -3.70
C SER A 698 27.34 7.76 -4.95
N LEU A 699 26.72 7.94 -6.11
CA LEU A 699 27.12 7.30 -7.36
C LEU A 699 27.64 8.35 -8.35
N TYR A 700 28.75 8.04 -9.04
CA TYR A 700 29.14 8.67 -10.28
C TYR A 700 29.20 7.62 -11.40
N LYS A 701 28.54 7.89 -12.52
CA LYS A 701 28.55 7.00 -13.69
C LYS A 701 28.61 7.81 -14.98
N ARG A 702 29.21 7.24 -16.02
CA ARG A 702 29.15 7.77 -17.38
C ARG A 702 28.06 7.02 -18.14
N LEU A 703 27.07 7.71 -18.71
CA LEU A 703 25.93 7.11 -19.43
C LEU A 703 26.15 7.23 -20.96
N GLY A 704 27.19 6.55 -21.45
CA GLY A 704 27.64 6.65 -22.84
C GLY A 704 28.52 7.87 -23.10
N LYS A 705 28.61 8.34 -24.35
CA LYS A 705 29.66 9.28 -24.74
C LYS A 705 29.55 10.65 -24.06
N ARG A 706 28.34 11.23 -23.94
CA ARG A 706 28.15 12.65 -23.60
C ARG A 706 27.37 12.95 -22.32
N ILE A 707 26.90 11.92 -21.60
CA ILE A 707 26.11 12.09 -20.39
C ILE A 707 26.91 11.61 -19.18
N ALA A 708 27.13 12.47 -18.21
CA ALA A 708 27.52 12.09 -16.85
C ALA A 708 26.26 11.95 -15.98
N PHE A 709 26.34 11.08 -14.98
CA PHE A 709 25.30 10.85 -14.00
C PHE A 709 25.87 10.91 -12.59
N VAL A 710 25.13 11.54 -11.68
CA VAL A 710 25.39 11.51 -10.25
C VAL A 710 24.10 11.23 -9.49
N GLY A 711 24.11 10.20 -8.65
CA GLY A 711 23.01 9.89 -7.72
C GLY A 711 23.45 10.13 -6.29
N ILE A 712 22.74 10.95 -5.53
CA ILE A 712 23.12 11.28 -4.16
C ILE A 712 22.46 10.31 -3.19
N ASP A 713 23.26 9.68 -2.32
CA ASP A 713 22.75 8.96 -1.16
C ASP A 713 22.29 9.97 -0.12
N ALA A 714 20.98 10.24 -0.14
CA ALA A 714 20.33 11.23 0.71
C ALA A 714 19.77 10.64 2.01
N ARG A 715 20.06 9.37 2.36
CA ARG A 715 19.46 8.69 3.52
C ARG A 715 20.46 8.30 4.59
N THR A 716 21.66 7.85 4.21
CA THR A 716 22.65 7.39 5.19
C THR A 716 23.06 8.50 6.18
N GLU A 717 23.28 9.72 5.69
CA GLU A 717 23.72 10.87 6.52
C GLU A 717 22.58 11.76 7.00
N ARG A 718 21.33 11.40 6.66
CA ARG A 718 20.18 12.28 6.81
C ARG A 718 19.81 12.53 8.26
N THR A 719 19.45 13.77 8.53
CA THR A 719 18.76 14.21 9.74
C THR A 719 17.66 15.20 9.35
N ARG A 720 16.75 15.50 10.27
CA ARG A 720 15.70 16.51 10.08
C ARG A 720 16.22 17.89 9.64
N LYS A 721 17.50 18.20 9.86
CA LYS A 721 18.09 19.52 9.56
C LYS A 721 19.15 19.50 8.47
N GLN A 722 19.52 18.32 7.96
CA GLN A 722 20.63 18.16 7.03
C GLN A 722 20.46 16.89 6.21
N VAL A 723 20.64 16.96 4.89
CA VAL A 723 20.57 15.78 4.02
C VAL A 723 21.92 15.05 3.99
N ASN A 724 23.00 15.76 3.62
CA ASN A 724 24.36 15.20 3.62
C ASN A 724 25.33 16.08 4.39
N TYR A 725 26.44 15.50 4.83
CA TYR A 725 27.53 16.26 5.42
C TYR A 725 28.17 17.21 4.38
N PRO A 726 28.58 18.43 4.78
CA PRO A 726 29.28 19.35 3.87
C PRO A 726 30.48 18.72 3.15
N GLU A 727 31.28 17.92 3.88
CA GLU A 727 32.43 17.22 3.31
C GLU A 727 32.06 16.14 2.28
N THR A 728 30.84 15.60 2.34
CA THR A 728 30.33 14.63 1.35
C THR A 728 30.00 15.35 0.04
N TYR A 729 29.40 16.55 0.09
CA TYR A 729 29.26 17.39 -1.11
C TYR A 729 30.62 17.74 -1.71
N ASP A 730 31.63 18.03 -0.90
CA ASP A 730 32.98 18.31 -1.40
C ASP A 730 33.58 17.12 -2.14
N LEU A 731 33.40 15.90 -1.63
CA LEU A 731 33.80 14.68 -2.34
C LEU A 731 33.08 14.54 -3.69
N ILE A 732 31.76 14.77 -3.72
CA ILE A 732 30.95 14.68 -4.94
C ILE A 732 31.44 15.67 -5.99
N PHE A 733 31.55 16.95 -5.64
CA PHE A 733 31.97 17.98 -6.59
C PHE A 733 33.44 17.84 -7.01
N ASN A 734 34.33 17.38 -6.12
CA ASN A 734 35.71 17.08 -6.50
C ASN A 734 35.78 15.93 -7.51
N ARG A 735 34.99 14.86 -7.31
CA ARG A 735 34.87 13.77 -8.28
C ARG A 735 34.35 14.30 -9.63
N LEU A 736 33.26 15.05 -9.62
CA LEU A 736 32.68 15.63 -10.85
C LEU A 736 33.67 16.52 -11.60
N ARG A 737 34.39 17.42 -10.91
CA ARG A 737 35.42 18.28 -11.53
C ARG A 737 36.54 17.44 -12.15
N SER A 738 37.00 16.40 -11.47
CA SER A 738 38.03 15.48 -12.00
C SER A 738 37.57 14.81 -13.29
N GLU A 739 36.36 14.24 -13.28
CA GLU A 739 35.80 13.49 -14.41
C GLU A 739 35.48 14.40 -15.61
N LEU A 740 34.91 15.59 -15.37
CA LEU A 740 34.64 16.56 -16.43
C LEU A 740 35.94 17.14 -17.02
N THR A 741 36.98 17.31 -16.22
CA THR A 741 38.31 17.69 -16.70
C THR A 741 38.88 16.59 -17.59
N ALA A 742 38.82 15.33 -17.15
CA ALA A 742 39.29 14.18 -17.90
C ALA A 742 38.55 13.99 -19.23
N ALA A 743 37.25 14.31 -19.26
CA ALA A 743 36.42 14.20 -20.46
C ALA A 743 36.71 15.27 -21.53
N ARG A 744 37.51 16.31 -21.24
CA ARG A 744 37.94 17.34 -22.22
C ARG A 744 36.79 17.96 -23.04
N GLY A 745 35.62 18.12 -22.44
CA GLY A 745 34.44 18.69 -23.09
C GLY A 745 33.59 17.70 -23.90
N ASP A 746 33.89 16.40 -23.87
CA ASP A 746 33.04 15.37 -24.49
C ASP A 746 31.68 15.24 -23.82
N ILE A 747 31.65 15.40 -22.49
CA ILE A 747 30.41 15.40 -21.70
C ILE A 747 29.69 16.73 -21.94
N LYS A 748 28.42 16.64 -22.33
CA LYS A 748 27.54 17.78 -22.60
C LYS A 748 26.44 17.94 -21.55
N HIS A 749 26.06 16.84 -20.90
CA HIS A 749 25.02 16.81 -19.88
C HIS A 749 25.50 16.15 -18.60
N LEU A 750 25.11 16.71 -17.46
CA LEU A 750 25.19 16.08 -16.15
C LEU A 750 23.76 15.86 -15.63
N ILE A 751 23.39 14.60 -15.48
CA ILE A 751 22.13 14.20 -14.86
C ILE A 751 22.37 14.02 -13.36
N LEU A 752 21.68 14.80 -12.53
CA LEU A 752 21.64 14.66 -11.08
C LEU A 752 20.36 13.95 -10.68
N LEU A 753 20.47 12.87 -9.91
CA LEU A 753 19.32 12.19 -9.31
C LEU A 753 19.21 12.50 -7.82
N LEU A 754 18.00 12.90 -7.41
CA LEU A 754 17.58 13.16 -6.03
C LEU A 754 16.30 12.36 -5.75
N GLY A 755 16.17 11.78 -4.55
CA GLY A 755 14.96 11.05 -4.13
C GLY A 755 13.71 11.94 -4.18
N VAL A 756 13.86 13.20 -3.76
CA VAL A 756 12.79 14.22 -3.77
C VAL A 756 13.10 15.36 -4.75
N PRO A 757 12.08 16.00 -5.36
CA PRO A 757 12.27 17.10 -6.30
C PRO A 757 12.82 18.36 -5.64
N ILE A 758 13.64 19.09 -6.39
CA ILE A 758 14.29 20.32 -5.90
C ILE A 758 13.65 21.58 -6.46
N ALA A 759 13.14 21.57 -7.70
CA ALA A 759 12.40 22.67 -8.32
C ALA A 759 10.89 22.35 -8.31
N TYR A 760 10.21 22.68 -7.21
CA TYR A 760 8.83 22.26 -6.95
C TYR A 760 8.09 23.29 -6.07
N PRO A 761 6.75 23.42 -6.20
CA PRO A 761 6.01 24.42 -5.44
C PRO A 761 6.23 24.25 -3.93
N ARG A 762 6.50 25.37 -3.25
CA ARG A 762 6.74 25.36 -1.80
C ARG A 762 5.46 25.04 -1.06
N LEU A 763 5.53 24.03 -0.22
CA LEU A 763 4.41 23.58 0.60
C LEU A 763 4.48 24.06 2.06
N ALA A 764 5.46 24.93 2.41
CA ALA A 764 5.63 25.46 3.77
C ALA A 764 4.41 26.25 4.34
N TRP A 765 3.44 26.65 3.50
CA TRP A 765 2.17 27.18 4.03
C TRP A 765 1.27 26.06 4.56
N LEU A 766 1.32 24.89 3.95
CA LEU A 766 0.56 23.71 4.34
C LEU A 766 0.98 23.28 5.75
N GLU A 767 2.28 23.35 6.05
CA GLU A 767 2.80 23.23 7.41
C GLU A 767 2.07 24.18 8.38
N ASN A 768 1.99 25.47 8.05
CA ASN A 768 1.33 26.47 8.91
C ASN A 768 -0.18 26.23 9.10
N ILE A 769 -0.86 25.68 8.09
CA ILE A 769 -2.27 25.28 8.21
C ILE A 769 -2.39 24.05 9.11
N LEU A 770 -1.57 23.02 8.85
CA LEU A 770 -1.56 21.74 9.55
C LEU A 770 -1.07 21.84 11.01
N SER A 771 -0.19 22.78 11.29
CA SER A 771 0.33 23.10 12.62
C SER A 771 -0.48 24.16 13.36
N SER A 772 -1.57 24.67 12.77
CA SER A 772 -2.39 25.74 13.34
C SER A 772 -3.15 25.27 14.60
N PRO A 773 -3.30 26.11 15.64
CA PRO A 773 -4.16 25.84 16.80
C PRO A 773 -5.62 25.55 16.43
N LEU A 774 -6.08 25.99 15.25
CA LEU A 774 -7.43 25.71 14.73
C LEU A 774 -7.63 24.23 14.36
N ILE A 775 -6.56 23.48 14.09
CA ILE A 775 -6.57 22.02 13.86
C ILE A 775 -6.36 21.24 15.16
N ALA A 776 -5.98 21.89 16.25
CA ALA A 776 -5.78 21.22 17.55
C ALA A 776 -6.99 20.42 18.05
N PRO A 777 -8.26 20.86 17.88
CA PRO A 777 -9.43 20.04 18.22
C PRO A 777 -9.52 18.77 17.38
N ILE A 778 -9.18 18.83 16.10
CA ILE A 778 -9.18 17.69 15.17
C ILE A 778 -8.04 16.72 15.51
N ARG A 779 -6.83 17.22 15.83
CA ARG A 779 -5.71 16.41 16.35
C ARG A 779 -6.06 15.72 17.66
N LEU A 780 -6.71 16.44 18.57
CA LEU A 780 -7.12 15.89 19.87
C LEU A 780 -8.22 14.84 19.72
N LEU A 781 -9.17 15.05 18.81
CA LEU A 781 -10.21 14.08 18.48
C LEU A 781 -9.63 12.85 17.76
N ASN A 782 -8.67 12.99 16.85
CA ASN A 782 -8.01 11.86 16.21
C ASN A 782 -7.16 11.05 17.21
N LYS A 783 -6.40 11.73 18.07
CA LYS A 783 -5.59 11.08 19.12
C LYS A 783 -6.43 10.34 20.17
N ARG A 784 -7.70 10.74 20.35
CA ARG A 784 -8.59 10.21 21.39
C ARG A 784 -9.66 9.25 20.86
N PHE A 785 -9.99 9.32 19.56
CA PHE A 785 -11.11 8.59 18.93
C PHE A 785 -10.82 8.05 17.51
N GLY A 786 -9.61 8.22 16.94
CA GLY A 786 -9.23 7.63 15.65
C GLY A 786 -9.94 8.18 14.40
N PHE A 787 -10.61 9.32 14.50
CA PHE A 787 -11.57 9.82 13.50
C PHE A 787 -10.97 10.33 12.16
N ALA A 788 -9.64 10.34 11.99
CA ALA A 788 -8.97 10.76 10.75
C ALA A 788 -7.93 9.71 10.32
N GLY A 789 -8.41 8.60 9.75
CA GLY A 789 -7.59 7.58 9.11
C GLY A 789 -6.87 8.16 7.88
N GLY A 790 -5.53 8.20 7.94
CA GLY A 790 -4.66 8.52 6.81
C GLY A 790 -4.13 9.96 6.71
N LEU A 791 -4.27 10.78 7.76
CA LEU A 791 -3.71 12.14 7.79
C LEU A 791 -2.68 12.36 8.91
N PHE A 792 -2.40 11.40 9.80
CA PHE A 792 -1.57 11.65 10.98
C PHE A 792 -0.61 10.50 11.29
N ASN A 793 0.67 10.84 11.44
CA ASN A 793 1.75 9.90 11.62
C ASN A 793 1.69 9.21 12.99
N SER A 794 1.71 7.89 12.96
CA SER A 794 1.60 7.00 14.12
C SER A 794 2.79 7.10 15.10
N PHE A 795 3.90 7.68 14.65
CA PHE A 795 5.14 7.73 15.42
C PHE A 795 5.21 8.86 16.44
N ASP A 796 4.77 10.06 16.10
CA ASP A 796 4.83 11.23 16.99
C ASP A 796 3.50 11.97 17.13
N GLY A 797 2.45 11.55 16.41
CA GLY A 797 1.16 12.22 16.35
C GLY A 797 1.19 13.52 15.53
N GLY A 798 2.19 13.69 14.65
CA GLY A 798 2.25 14.66 13.55
C GLY A 798 1.23 14.34 12.44
N VAL A 799 1.11 15.21 11.44
CA VAL A 799 0.31 14.93 10.23
C VAL A 799 1.20 14.12 9.30
N ASP A 800 0.76 13.03 8.66
CA ASP A 800 1.60 12.26 7.71
C ASP A 800 2.19 13.18 6.63
N LEU A 801 1.34 14.10 6.14
CA LEU A 801 1.72 15.16 5.22
C LEU A 801 2.75 16.16 5.77
N LEU A 802 3.09 16.19 7.06
CA LEU A 802 4.13 17.09 7.59
C LEU A 802 5.54 16.48 7.47
N ASP A 803 5.65 15.16 7.50
CA ASP A 803 6.96 14.48 7.39
C ASP A 803 7.43 14.51 5.93
N ASP A 804 6.55 14.19 4.95
CA ASP A 804 6.79 14.40 3.50
C ASP A 804 7.23 15.85 3.17
N LEU A 805 6.72 16.82 3.93
CA LEU A 805 7.06 18.24 3.76
C LEU A 805 8.43 18.59 4.30
N ASP A 806 8.81 18.03 5.45
CA ASP A 806 10.16 18.15 6.00
C ASP A 806 11.18 17.36 5.14
N ASP A 807 10.74 16.35 4.38
CA ASP A 807 11.57 15.59 3.44
C ASP A 807 12.02 16.42 2.23
N HIS A 808 11.25 17.41 1.81
CA HIS A 808 11.56 18.21 0.63
C HIS A 808 12.78 19.13 0.79
N TYR A 809 13.61 19.25 -0.24
CA TYR A 809 14.65 20.30 -0.30
C TYR A 809 14.08 21.72 -0.16
N THR A 810 12.79 21.91 -0.46
CA THR A 810 12.08 23.20 -0.33
C THR A 810 11.63 23.51 1.11
N ALA A 811 11.71 22.53 2.03
CA ALA A 811 11.42 22.67 3.45
C ALA A 811 12.28 23.75 4.10
N LYS A 812 11.77 24.37 5.16
CA LYS A 812 12.44 25.50 5.83
C LYS A 812 13.88 25.16 6.26
N HIS A 813 14.11 23.94 6.73
CA HIS A 813 15.40 23.47 7.24
C HIS A 813 16.45 23.29 6.14
N HIS A 814 16.05 22.86 4.94
CA HIS A 814 16.96 22.51 3.86
C HIS A 814 17.26 23.66 2.89
N LYS A 815 16.61 24.83 3.00
CA LYS A 815 16.80 25.96 2.06
C LYS A 815 18.24 26.41 1.88
N LYS A 816 19.07 26.37 2.94
CA LYS A 816 20.48 26.76 2.85
C LYS A 816 21.28 25.75 2.01
N GLU A 817 21.14 24.47 2.35
CA GLU A 817 21.78 23.33 1.69
C GLU A 817 21.34 23.25 0.22
N ARG A 818 20.03 23.32 -0.05
CA ARG A 818 19.45 23.42 -1.39
C ARG A 818 20.10 24.52 -2.23
N ARG A 819 20.19 25.74 -1.68
CA ARG A 819 20.78 26.88 -2.40
C ARG A 819 22.25 26.63 -2.70
N GLU A 820 23.00 26.08 -1.75
CA GLU A 820 24.41 25.79 -1.92
C GLU A 820 24.64 24.73 -3.01
N LEU A 821 23.85 23.65 -3.01
CA LEU A 821 23.87 22.64 -4.06
C LEU A 821 23.58 23.26 -5.44
N VAL A 822 22.50 24.03 -5.57
CA VAL A 822 22.11 24.69 -6.83
C VAL A 822 23.21 25.63 -7.33
N VAL A 823 23.79 26.48 -6.46
CA VAL A 823 24.86 27.41 -6.85
C VAL A 823 26.13 26.66 -7.26
N ARG A 824 26.49 25.58 -6.56
CA ARG A 824 27.65 24.76 -6.94
C ARG A 824 27.44 24.05 -8.29
N LEU A 825 26.23 23.60 -8.59
CA LEU A 825 25.86 23.05 -9.90
C LEU A 825 25.96 24.10 -11.01
N GLN A 826 25.47 25.33 -10.76
CA GLN A 826 25.61 26.45 -11.71
C GLN A 826 27.09 26.79 -11.97
N GLN A 827 27.93 26.77 -10.94
CA GLN A 827 29.37 26.99 -11.10
C GLN A 827 30.02 25.87 -11.93
N LEU A 828 29.66 24.61 -11.67
CA LEU A 828 30.16 23.47 -12.43
C LEU A 828 29.74 23.54 -13.92
N SER A 829 28.46 23.88 -14.14
CA SER A 829 27.85 24.12 -15.45
C SER A 829 28.62 25.21 -16.21
N GLN A 830 28.91 26.33 -15.55
CA GLN A 830 29.71 27.43 -16.10
C GLN A 830 31.16 27.04 -16.42
N ASP A 831 31.83 26.35 -15.49
CA ASP A 831 33.26 26.02 -15.59
C ASP A 831 33.54 25.03 -16.73
N PHE A 832 32.62 24.09 -16.96
CA PHE A 832 32.82 22.97 -17.89
C PHE A 832 31.92 23.00 -19.12
N SER A 833 31.03 23.99 -19.26
CA SER A 833 30.02 24.08 -20.33
C SER A 833 29.17 22.80 -20.42
N VAL A 834 28.58 22.40 -19.29
CA VAL A 834 27.74 21.21 -19.16
C VAL A 834 26.34 21.60 -18.71
N ARG A 835 25.31 21.14 -19.43
CA ARG A 835 23.92 21.32 -19.05
C ARG A 835 23.56 20.40 -17.89
N ILE A 836 22.97 20.95 -16.83
CA ILE A 836 22.45 20.14 -15.72
C ILE A 836 20.98 19.78 -15.98
N THR A 837 20.66 18.49 -15.85
CA THR A 837 19.29 17.98 -15.79
C THR A 837 19.11 17.27 -14.46
N ILE A 838 18.00 17.50 -13.78
CA ILE A 838 17.71 16.93 -12.46
C ILE A 838 16.54 15.96 -12.59
N LEU A 839 16.67 14.78 -11.99
CA LEU A 839 15.62 13.79 -11.86
C LEU A 839 15.15 13.81 -10.39
N GLY A 840 13.84 13.93 -10.17
CA GLY A 840 13.22 13.89 -8.84
C GLY A 840 12.08 12.87 -8.77
N GLY A 841 12.07 12.05 -7.71
CA GLY A 841 11.07 11.02 -7.45
C GLY A 841 10.09 11.39 -6.33
N ASP A 842 9.52 10.36 -5.68
CA ASP A 842 8.78 10.37 -4.39
C ASP A 842 7.45 11.17 -4.29
N VAL A 843 7.25 12.27 -5.02
CA VAL A 843 6.06 13.15 -4.82
C VAL A 843 4.75 12.67 -5.45
N HIS A 844 4.74 11.49 -6.08
CA HIS A 844 3.61 10.85 -6.80
C HIS A 844 2.90 11.75 -7.83
N LEU A 845 3.50 12.87 -8.23
CA LEU A 845 2.88 13.88 -9.12
C LEU A 845 3.82 14.22 -10.27
N GLY A 846 3.36 13.99 -11.50
CA GLY A 846 4.13 14.34 -12.69
C GLY A 846 4.22 15.85 -12.88
N ALA A 847 5.43 16.37 -13.08
CA ALA A 847 5.67 17.79 -13.33
C ALA A 847 7.03 18.01 -14.02
N LEU A 848 7.24 19.23 -14.51
CA LEU A 848 8.57 19.68 -14.95
C LEU A 848 8.88 21.04 -14.35
N GLY A 849 9.83 21.04 -13.41
CA GLY A 849 10.39 22.25 -12.83
C GLY A 849 11.57 22.76 -13.64
N ARG A 850 11.91 24.03 -13.48
CA ARG A 850 13.11 24.61 -14.08
C ARG A 850 13.68 25.74 -13.25
N PHE A 851 15.01 25.79 -13.19
CA PHE A 851 15.76 26.99 -12.83
C PHE A 851 16.20 27.70 -14.10
N TYR A 852 16.33 29.03 -14.07
CA TYR A 852 16.83 29.85 -15.18
C TYR A 852 17.29 31.22 -14.68
N SER A 853 18.10 31.93 -15.45
CA SER A 853 18.46 33.32 -15.15
C SER A 853 17.21 34.20 -15.16
N ASN A 854 17.14 35.15 -14.23
CA ASN A 854 16.10 36.18 -14.24
C ASN A 854 16.03 36.82 -15.64
N PRO A 855 14.83 37.01 -16.23
CA PRO A 855 14.68 37.56 -17.59
C PRO A 855 15.38 38.90 -17.82
N GLU A 856 15.59 39.71 -16.78
CA GLU A 856 16.34 40.98 -16.84
C GLU A 856 17.83 40.79 -17.22
N VAL A 857 18.39 39.59 -17.01
CA VAL A 857 19.77 39.25 -17.38
C VAL A 857 19.93 39.11 -18.91
N ASN A 858 18.82 38.92 -19.64
CA ASN A 858 18.77 38.80 -21.10
C ASN A 858 19.81 37.82 -21.68
N ILE A 859 19.83 36.60 -21.14
CA ILE A 859 20.68 35.51 -21.60
C ILE A 859 19.82 34.39 -22.18
N ALA A 860 20.20 33.88 -23.36
CA ALA A 860 19.51 32.76 -23.98
C ALA A 860 19.79 31.46 -23.19
N PRO A 861 18.80 30.58 -22.98
CA PRO A 861 18.99 29.35 -22.19
C PRO A 861 20.16 28.47 -22.65
N GLU A 862 20.45 28.43 -23.95
CA GLU A 862 21.58 27.71 -24.56
C GLU A 862 22.94 28.17 -24.03
N HIS A 863 23.03 29.43 -23.59
CA HIS A 863 24.22 30.04 -23.00
C HIS A 863 24.10 30.24 -21.48
N ASP A 864 22.94 29.92 -20.90
CA ASP A 864 22.65 30.16 -19.49
C ASP A 864 23.07 28.97 -18.60
N PRO A 865 24.12 29.08 -17.76
CA PRO A 865 24.50 28.01 -16.85
C PRO A 865 23.46 27.75 -15.75
N ARG A 866 22.52 28.68 -15.54
CA ARG A 866 21.44 28.58 -14.54
C ARG A 866 20.23 27.83 -15.05
N TYR A 867 20.10 27.68 -16.38
CA TYR A 867 19.02 26.87 -16.95
C TYR A 867 19.24 25.39 -16.60
N MET A 868 18.35 24.86 -15.76
CA MET A 868 18.39 23.46 -15.31
C MET A 868 16.96 22.93 -15.26
N ALA A 869 16.66 21.92 -16.05
CA ALA A 869 15.36 21.25 -16.02
C ALA A 869 15.32 20.23 -14.88
N ASN A 870 14.23 20.18 -14.12
CA ASN A 870 13.94 19.14 -13.15
C ASN A 870 12.75 18.31 -13.64
N ILE A 871 13.04 17.12 -14.15
CA ILE A 871 12.05 16.13 -14.57
C ILE A 871 11.53 15.44 -13.31
N ILE A 872 10.21 15.46 -13.10
CA ILE A 872 9.57 14.87 -11.92
C ILE A 872 8.61 13.80 -12.40
N SER A 873 8.96 12.53 -12.15
CA SER A 873 8.05 11.41 -12.41
C SER A 873 7.03 11.28 -11.28
N SER A 874 5.80 10.95 -11.65
CA SER A 874 4.83 10.40 -10.71
C SER A 874 5.23 8.95 -10.38
N ALA A 875 4.52 8.34 -9.43
CA ALA A 875 4.71 6.94 -9.13
C ALA A 875 4.40 6.08 -10.36
N ILE A 876 5.27 5.12 -10.68
CA ILE A 876 5.00 4.19 -11.79
C ILE A 876 3.93 3.16 -11.40
N THR A 877 3.86 2.83 -10.10
CA THR A 877 2.95 1.80 -9.57
C THR A 877 1.90 2.39 -8.62
N ASN A 878 2.33 3.23 -7.67
CA ASN A 878 1.46 3.73 -6.60
C ASN A 878 0.32 4.64 -7.09
N LYS A 879 -0.66 4.88 -6.22
CA LYS A 879 -1.75 5.82 -6.50
C LYS A 879 -1.21 7.27 -6.53
N PRO A 880 -1.63 8.11 -7.50
CA PRO A 880 -1.32 9.53 -7.52
C PRO A 880 -2.04 10.29 -6.40
N PRO A 881 -1.61 11.53 -6.07
CA PRO A 881 -2.28 12.35 -5.09
C PRO A 881 -3.67 12.79 -5.58
N PRO A 882 -4.56 13.20 -4.66
CA PRO A 882 -5.90 13.66 -5.03
C PRO A 882 -5.87 14.84 -6.02
N LYS A 883 -6.83 14.85 -6.96
CA LYS A 883 -6.95 15.89 -8.00
C LYS A 883 -6.92 17.32 -7.43
N ALA A 884 -7.54 17.52 -6.26
CA ALA A 884 -7.58 18.82 -5.58
C ALA A 884 -6.17 19.31 -5.18
N VAL A 885 -5.30 18.41 -4.73
CA VAL A 885 -3.92 18.73 -4.34
C VAL A 885 -3.11 19.11 -5.57
N ALA A 886 -3.20 18.33 -6.65
CA ALA A 886 -2.54 18.65 -7.92
C ALA A 886 -2.93 20.02 -8.46
N ASN A 887 -4.24 20.32 -8.47
CA ASN A 887 -4.76 21.62 -8.93
C ASN A 887 -4.33 22.78 -8.02
N LEU A 888 -4.26 22.56 -6.72
CA LEU A 888 -3.80 23.55 -5.75
C LEU A 888 -2.32 23.88 -5.95
N LEU A 889 -1.49 22.86 -6.16
CA LEU A 889 -0.06 23.01 -6.47
C LEU A 889 0.15 23.79 -7.79
N ALA A 890 -0.60 23.45 -8.84
CA ALA A 890 -0.56 24.15 -10.11
C ALA A 890 -0.96 25.62 -9.99
N ARG A 891 -2.05 25.94 -9.26
CA ARG A 891 -2.47 27.32 -8.98
C ARG A 891 -1.45 28.14 -8.18
N ARG A 892 -0.50 27.46 -7.54
CA ARG A 892 0.57 28.06 -6.73
C ARG A 892 1.90 28.07 -7.45
N ASN A 893 1.92 27.66 -8.73
CA ASN A 893 3.05 27.89 -9.61
C ASN A 893 3.24 29.40 -9.80
N LYS A 894 4.13 29.98 -8.98
CA LYS A 894 4.57 31.37 -9.06
C LYS A 894 6.06 31.35 -9.32
N ILE A 895 6.55 32.36 -10.04
CA ILE A 895 7.99 32.56 -10.19
C ILE A 895 8.60 32.77 -8.81
N HIS A 896 9.61 31.97 -8.50
CA HIS A 896 10.35 32.03 -7.25
C HIS A 896 11.77 32.44 -7.50
N HIS A 897 12.20 33.52 -6.85
CA HIS A 897 13.58 33.98 -6.91
C HIS A 897 14.42 33.23 -5.87
N LEU A 898 15.50 32.60 -6.31
CA LEU A 898 16.52 32.04 -5.44
C LEU A 898 17.26 33.19 -4.73
N ARG A 899 17.68 32.97 -3.48
CA ARG A 899 18.41 33.99 -2.69
C ARG A 899 19.88 34.18 -3.12
N ASP A 900 20.19 33.90 -4.37
CA ASP A 900 21.43 34.30 -5.05
C ASP A 900 21.26 35.61 -5.82
N GLY A 901 20.01 36.08 -5.97
CA GLY A 901 19.64 37.34 -6.61
C GLY A 901 19.56 37.31 -8.14
N LYS A 902 19.77 36.15 -8.79
CA LYS A 902 19.84 36.05 -10.26
C LYS A 902 19.13 34.83 -10.85
N THR A 903 18.71 33.88 -10.03
CA THR A 903 18.06 32.65 -10.49
C THR A 903 16.57 32.67 -10.17
N ASP A 904 15.76 32.40 -11.18
CA ASP A 904 14.32 32.19 -11.09
C ASP A 904 14.00 30.70 -11.17
N GLU A 905 12.84 30.32 -10.62
CA GLU A 905 12.34 28.95 -10.53
C GLU A 905 10.83 28.94 -10.82
N THR A 906 10.38 28.00 -11.66
CA THR A 906 8.95 27.83 -12.00
C THR A 906 8.66 26.41 -12.50
N LEU A 907 7.39 26.05 -12.62
CA LEU A 907 6.97 24.86 -13.38
C LEU A 907 6.62 25.24 -14.82
N LEU A 908 7.02 24.40 -15.78
CA LEU A 908 6.60 24.46 -17.17
C LEU A 908 5.17 23.93 -17.33
N ALA A 909 4.40 24.50 -18.27
CA ALA A 909 3.11 23.98 -18.67
C ALA A 909 3.28 22.85 -19.70
N LEU A 910 3.67 21.65 -19.23
CA LEU A 910 3.97 20.50 -20.07
C LEU A 910 2.72 19.71 -20.51
N PHE A 911 1.64 19.74 -19.73
CA PHE A 911 0.46 18.92 -19.97
C PHE A 911 -0.60 19.71 -20.75
N ASP A 912 -0.40 19.83 -22.06
CA ASP A 912 -1.28 20.52 -23.00
C ASP A 912 -2.70 19.93 -23.08
N LYS A 913 -2.85 18.62 -22.86
CA LYS A 913 -4.15 17.94 -22.78
C LYS A 913 -4.18 16.82 -21.76
N GLN A 914 -5.38 16.34 -21.43
CA GLN A 914 -5.58 15.22 -20.51
C GLN A 914 -5.29 13.87 -21.21
N PRO A 915 -4.64 12.91 -20.53
CA PRO A 915 -4.19 11.67 -21.15
C PRO A 915 -5.37 10.82 -21.63
N GLY A 916 -5.40 10.51 -22.93
CA GLY A 916 -6.49 9.78 -23.59
C GLY A 916 -7.86 10.45 -23.49
N GLY A 917 -7.92 11.76 -23.21
CA GLY A 917 -9.17 12.49 -22.96
C GLY A 917 -9.81 12.21 -21.59
N VAL A 918 -9.13 11.45 -20.71
CA VAL A 918 -9.62 11.13 -19.37
C VAL A 918 -9.21 12.23 -18.39
N LEU A 919 -10.18 12.91 -17.79
CA LEU A 919 -9.93 14.03 -16.90
C LEU A 919 -9.21 13.60 -15.59
N LYS A 920 -7.90 13.82 -15.50
CA LYS A 920 -7.05 13.54 -14.33
C LYS A 920 -6.92 14.75 -13.40
N SER A 921 -6.88 15.97 -13.94
CA SER A 921 -6.81 17.23 -13.20
C SER A 921 -7.87 18.22 -13.69
N ALA A 922 -7.88 19.47 -13.21
CA ALA A 922 -8.74 20.51 -13.80
C ALA A 922 -8.28 20.81 -15.23
N GLU A 923 -9.21 21.18 -16.12
CA GLU A 923 -8.91 21.44 -17.54
C GLU A 923 -7.85 22.54 -17.74
N ASN A 924 -7.79 23.52 -16.83
CA ASN A 924 -6.81 24.60 -16.86
C ASN A 924 -5.50 24.29 -16.12
N ASN A 925 -5.33 23.06 -15.61
CA ASN A 925 -4.08 22.63 -15.00
C ASN A 925 -3.18 21.97 -16.05
N HIS A 926 -2.19 22.72 -16.50
CA HIS A 926 -1.19 22.27 -17.47
C HIS A 926 0.19 22.00 -16.84
N ASN A 927 0.35 22.20 -15.54
CA ASN A 927 1.66 22.15 -14.86
C ASN A 927 1.90 20.85 -14.09
N THR A 928 0.83 20.22 -13.58
CA THR A 928 0.92 19.01 -12.76
C THR A 928 -0.05 17.93 -13.21
N MET A 929 0.38 16.67 -13.12
CA MET A 929 -0.38 15.51 -13.60
C MET A 929 -0.48 14.43 -12.52
N PRO A 930 -1.64 14.25 -11.87
CA PRO A 930 -1.87 13.19 -10.89
C PRO A 930 -2.27 11.89 -11.59
N SER A 931 -1.34 11.29 -12.31
CA SER A 931 -1.50 9.98 -12.95
C SER A 931 -0.15 9.28 -13.01
N ARG A 932 -0.16 7.94 -12.93
CA ARG A 932 1.06 7.13 -12.94
C ARG A 932 1.86 7.39 -14.20
N ASN A 933 3.19 7.42 -14.13
CA ASN A 933 4.02 7.66 -15.29
C ASN A 933 5.44 7.10 -15.15
N TYR A 934 6.20 7.21 -16.24
CA TYR A 934 7.66 7.12 -16.26
C TYR A 934 8.20 8.13 -17.28
N ALA A 935 9.49 8.44 -17.22
CA ALA A 935 10.16 9.33 -18.16
C ALA A 935 11.11 8.57 -19.09
N ILE A 936 11.26 9.08 -20.31
CA ILE A 936 12.24 8.61 -21.29
C ILE A 936 13.15 9.78 -21.64
N ILE A 937 14.47 9.55 -21.61
CA ILE A 937 15.48 10.58 -21.93
C ILE A 937 16.44 10.00 -22.96
N THR A 938 16.59 10.69 -24.09
CA THR A 938 17.42 10.25 -25.22
C THR A 938 18.21 11.42 -25.79
N GLU A 939 19.50 11.22 -26.09
CA GLU A 939 20.32 12.22 -26.79
C GLU A 939 19.81 12.43 -28.23
N ILE A 940 19.78 13.68 -28.66
CA ILE A 940 19.48 14.05 -30.04
C ILE A 940 20.70 13.74 -30.94
N SER A 941 20.51 12.81 -31.89
CA SER A 941 21.54 12.28 -32.79
C SER A 941 21.74 13.11 -34.07
N ASP A 942 22.92 12.98 -34.69
CA ASP A 942 23.33 13.69 -35.92
C ASP A 942 22.77 13.13 -37.24
N ALA A 943 22.25 11.90 -37.26
CA ALA A 943 21.96 11.19 -38.51
C ALA A 943 20.49 11.34 -38.96
N PRO A 944 20.22 11.58 -40.27
CA PRO A 944 18.90 11.29 -40.85
C PRO A 944 18.66 9.78 -40.83
N ALA A 945 17.43 9.36 -40.57
CA ALA A 945 17.03 7.96 -40.38
C ALA A 945 17.66 6.97 -41.38
N GLN A 946 18.66 6.20 -40.95
CA GLN A 946 18.96 4.92 -41.57
C GLN A 946 18.14 3.85 -40.85
N ASN A 947 17.02 3.51 -41.48
CA ASN A 947 16.20 2.36 -41.10
C ASN A 947 17.02 1.07 -41.20
N GLY A 948 17.43 0.52 -40.05
CA GLY A 948 17.69 -0.90 -39.92
C GLY A 948 16.38 -1.68 -40.03
N THR A 949 16.08 -2.14 -41.24
CA THR A 949 15.07 -3.15 -41.63
C THR A 949 13.95 -3.50 -40.62
N ALA A 950 12.77 -2.88 -40.82
CA ALA A 950 11.49 -3.50 -40.49
C ALA A 950 10.55 -3.35 -41.69
N HIS A 951 10.19 -4.47 -42.32
CA HIS A 951 9.14 -4.55 -43.32
C HIS A 951 7.77 -4.27 -42.66
N ASN A 952 7.18 -3.12 -42.96
CA ASN A 952 5.83 -2.95 -43.52
C ASN A 952 5.37 -1.51 -43.34
N GLY A 953 4.88 -0.93 -44.44
CA GLY A 953 4.80 0.50 -44.63
C GLY A 953 3.64 1.17 -43.92
N VAL A 954 3.94 2.37 -43.40
CA VAL A 954 3.05 3.53 -43.47
C VAL A 954 3.93 4.73 -43.79
N SER A 955 3.71 5.33 -44.95
CA SER A 955 4.36 6.57 -45.40
C SER A 955 3.79 7.77 -44.63
N SER A 956 4.62 8.48 -43.87
CA SER A 956 4.33 9.86 -43.47
C SER A 956 5.45 10.77 -43.98
N GLN A 957 5.26 11.31 -45.17
CA GLN A 957 5.95 12.53 -45.59
C GLN A 957 5.35 13.69 -44.78
N ASN A 958 6.19 14.35 -43.98
CA ASN A 958 6.06 15.78 -43.67
C ASN A 958 7.45 16.27 -43.26
N GLY A 959 8.21 16.74 -44.25
CA GLY A 959 9.46 17.45 -44.03
C GLY A 959 9.18 18.80 -43.35
N VAL A 960 9.89 19.07 -42.25
CA VAL A 960 9.90 20.38 -41.60
C VAL A 960 10.70 21.32 -42.50
N ASN A 961 10.01 22.10 -43.32
CA ASN A 961 10.61 23.24 -43.99
C ASN A 961 11.02 24.27 -42.92
N GLY A 962 12.33 24.49 -42.81
CA GLY A 962 12.90 25.55 -41.99
C GLY A 962 12.43 26.92 -42.48
N ASN A 963 11.50 27.51 -41.74
CA ASN A 963 11.23 28.93 -41.82
C ASN A 963 11.73 29.55 -40.51
N SER A 964 12.99 29.97 -40.52
CA SER A 964 13.68 30.68 -39.44
C SER A 964 13.15 32.12 -39.34
N GLY A 965 11.91 32.28 -38.90
CA GLY A 965 11.47 33.51 -38.27
C GLY A 965 11.94 33.49 -36.82
N HIS A 966 12.74 34.47 -36.39
CA HIS A 966 13.09 34.66 -34.98
C HIS A 966 11.81 34.77 -34.15
N LYS A 967 11.38 33.66 -33.52
CA LYS A 967 10.36 33.72 -32.47
C LYS A 967 11.02 34.35 -31.24
N THR A 968 10.46 35.47 -30.78
CA THR A 968 10.82 36.04 -29.48
C THR A 968 10.15 35.20 -28.38
N TYR A 969 10.96 34.48 -27.62
CA TYR A 969 10.51 33.71 -26.45
C TYR A 969 10.10 34.66 -25.31
N GLY A 970 9.01 34.33 -24.61
CA GLY A 970 8.37 35.25 -23.67
C GLY A 970 9.16 35.47 -22.39
N HIS A 971 9.24 36.71 -21.92
CA HIS A 971 9.97 37.09 -20.69
C HIS A 971 9.18 36.89 -19.38
N ASP A 972 8.00 36.28 -19.42
CA ASP A 972 7.13 36.12 -18.24
C ASP A 972 7.46 34.88 -17.38
N GLY A 973 8.49 34.11 -17.76
CA GLY A 973 8.93 32.92 -17.02
C GLY A 973 7.98 31.72 -17.09
N HIS A 974 6.76 31.85 -17.60
CA HIS A 974 5.81 30.75 -17.74
C HIS A 974 5.69 30.24 -19.18
N LYS A 975 6.06 31.06 -20.16
CA LYS A 975 6.17 30.68 -21.57
C LYS A 975 7.41 29.82 -21.86
N PRO A 976 7.48 29.17 -23.05
CA PRO A 976 8.71 28.56 -23.54
C PRO A 976 9.88 29.55 -23.49
N LEU A 977 11.02 29.10 -22.96
CA LEU A 977 12.25 29.89 -22.82
C LEU A 977 13.17 29.73 -24.04
N HIS A 978 13.05 28.63 -24.78
CA HIS A 978 13.83 28.32 -25.98
C HIS A 978 13.08 27.35 -26.91
N ALA A 979 13.64 27.08 -28.09
CA ALA A 979 13.00 26.28 -29.15
C ALA A 979 12.68 24.82 -28.79
N GLY A 980 13.26 24.29 -27.71
CA GLY A 980 12.98 22.91 -27.25
C GLY A 980 11.75 22.80 -26.36
N GLU A 981 11.25 23.93 -25.86
CA GLU A 981 9.99 23.98 -25.11
C GLU A 981 8.82 24.45 -25.99
N ASP A 982 9.09 24.83 -27.24
CA ASP A 982 8.06 25.21 -28.21
C ASP A 982 7.14 24.02 -28.49
N GLY A 983 5.85 24.18 -28.18
CA GLY A 983 4.88 23.10 -28.32
C GLY A 983 5.10 21.94 -27.36
N ALA A 984 5.80 22.15 -26.24
CA ALA A 984 5.95 21.14 -25.19
C ALA A 984 4.58 20.53 -24.82
N GLY A 985 4.53 19.21 -24.77
CA GLY A 985 3.28 18.45 -24.63
C GLY A 985 3.16 17.34 -25.66
N THR A 986 1.94 16.95 -25.98
CA THR A 986 1.67 15.74 -26.77
C THR A 986 1.99 15.84 -28.26
N GLU A 987 2.14 17.05 -28.79
CA GLU A 987 2.48 17.29 -30.21
C GLU A 987 3.98 17.51 -30.43
N HIS A 988 4.76 17.63 -29.36
CA HIS A 988 6.20 17.79 -29.46
C HIS A 988 6.84 16.51 -30.05
N PRO A 989 7.85 16.59 -30.94
CA PRO A 989 8.45 15.41 -31.59
C PRO A 989 9.00 14.36 -30.62
N ALA A 990 9.47 14.77 -29.43
CA ALA A 990 9.93 13.86 -28.39
C ALA A 990 8.80 13.08 -27.69
N ALA A 991 7.53 13.46 -27.86
CA ALA A 991 6.40 12.88 -27.12
C ALA A 991 6.12 11.40 -27.45
N ASP A 992 6.68 10.87 -28.53
CA ASP A 992 6.57 9.44 -28.84
C ASP A 992 7.45 8.55 -27.95
N GLY A 993 8.40 9.15 -27.20
CA GLY A 993 9.37 8.44 -26.36
C GLY A 993 10.41 7.61 -27.14
N ILE A 994 10.41 7.69 -28.47
CA ILE A 994 11.23 6.84 -29.35
C ILE A 994 12.13 7.67 -30.25
N SER A 995 11.70 8.85 -30.68
CA SER A 995 12.45 9.70 -31.61
C SER A 995 13.70 10.32 -30.98
N SER A 996 14.82 10.30 -31.72
CA SER A 996 16.11 10.91 -31.32
C SER A 996 16.49 12.11 -32.20
N HIS A 997 15.52 12.74 -32.86
CA HIS A 997 15.73 13.95 -33.65
C HIS A 997 15.14 15.16 -32.90
N GLY A 998 15.71 16.34 -33.12
CA GLY A 998 15.29 17.56 -32.45
C GLY A 998 16.11 18.77 -32.88
N ALA A 999 15.73 19.95 -32.38
CA ALA A 999 16.34 21.22 -32.78
C ALA A 999 17.79 21.39 -32.28
N PHE A 1000 18.17 20.69 -31.21
CA PHE A 1000 19.48 20.86 -30.56
C PHE A 1000 20.34 19.62 -30.74
N LYS A 1001 21.36 19.70 -31.59
CA LYS A 1001 22.39 18.68 -31.69
C LYS A 1001 23.01 18.41 -30.31
N HIS A 1002 23.12 17.14 -29.92
CA HIS A 1002 23.57 16.71 -28.59
C HIS A 1002 22.71 17.21 -27.41
N GLY A 1003 21.50 17.74 -27.67
CA GLY A 1003 20.50 17.99 -26.63
C GLY A 1003 19.86 16.69 -26.13
N LEU A 1004 18.94 16.80 -25.17
CA LEU A 1004 18.17 15.66 -24.67
C LEU A 1004 16.70 15.82 -25.03
N ASN A 1005 16.15 14.84 -25.75
CA ASN A 1005 14.70 14.65 -25.83
C ASN A 1005 14.21 14.03 -24.52
N VAL A 1006 13.12 14.58 -23.96
CA VAL A 1006 12.46 14.09 -22.76
C VAL A 1006 11.00 13.82 -23.07
N ALA A 1007 10.50 12.66 -22.67
CA ALA A 1007 9.08 12.29 -22.76
C ALA A 1007 8.57 11.79 -21.41
N LEU A 1008 7.51 12.38 -20.87
CA LEU A 1008 6.75 11.79 -19.76
C LEU A 1008 5.62 10.93 -20.32
N MET A 1009 5.69 9.62 -20.08
CA MET A 1009 4.72 8.62 -20.53
C MET A 1009 3.65 8.44 -19.46
N VAL A 1010 2.53 9.13 -19.59
CA VAL A 1010 1.48 9.26 -18.56
C VAL A 1010 0.36 8.25 -18.80
N GLU A 1011 0.00 7.50 -17.77
CA GLU A 1011 -1.11 6.54 -17.79
C GLU A 1011 -2.43 7.19 -18.21
N ILE A 1012 -3.08 6.55 -19.18
CA ILE A 1012 -4.40 6.95 -19.69
C ILE A 1012 -5.51 6.45 -18.74
N ASP A 1013 -5.54 5.17 -18.42
CA ASP A 1013 -6.57 4.53 -17.61
C ASP A 1013 -5.96 3.58 -16.59
N ASN A 1014 -6.24 3.79 -15.29
CA ASN A 1014 -5.72 2.97 -14.20
C ASN A 1014 -6.37 1.59 -14.09
N GLN A 1015 -7.49 1.37 -14.79
CA GLN A 1015 -8.14 0.06 -14.90
C GLN A 1015 -7.67 -0.73 -16.14
N ASP A 1016 -6.90 -0.13 -17.03
CA ASP A 1016 -6.31 -0.84 -18.17
C ASP A 1016 -5.07 -1.64 -17.70
N ARG A 1017 -5.22 -2.97 -17.64
CA ARG A 1017 -4.11 -3.87 -17.31
C ARG A 1017 -2.96 -3.84 -18.32
N GLN A 1018 -3.19 -3.35 -19.54
CA GLN A 1018 -2.11 -3.12 -20.50
C GLN A 1018 -1.28 -1.89 -20.14
N GLY A 1019 -1.74 -1.03 -19.22
CA GLY A 1019 -1.02 0.15 -18.74
C GLY A 1019 -0.67 1.13 -19.85
N LYS A 1020 -1.56 1.37 -20.81
CA LYS A 1020 -1.29 2.27 -21.93
C LYS A 1020 -1.04 3.70 -21.44
N THR A 1021 -0.09 4.36 -22.09
CA THR A 1021 0.31 5.73 -21.75
C THR A 1021 0.16 6.69 -22.94
N GLN A 1022 0.10 7.98 -22.64
CA GLN A 1022 0.25 9.08 -23.58
C GLN A 1022 1.51 9.86 -23.23
N GLY A 1023 2.37 10.11 -24.22
CA GLY A 1023 3.60 10.85 -24.00
C GLY A 1023 3.44 12.36 -24.11
N TYR A 1024 4.23 13.08 -23.32
CA TYR A 1024 4.34 14.54 -23.29
C TYR A 1024 5.81 14.92 -23.40
N GLY A 1025 6.18 15.61 -24.48
CA GLY A 1025 7.57 15.79 -24.87
C GLY A 1025 8.10 17.23 -24.74
N LEU A 1026 9.42 17.34 -24.60
CA LEU A 1026 10.22 18.56 -24.81
C LEU A 1026 11.67 18.20 -25.18
N SER A 1027 12.48 19.20 -25.52
CA SER A 1027 13.93 19.06 -25.73
C SER A 1027 14.72 19.99 -24.81
N ILE A 1028 15.78 19.49 -24.17
CA ILE A 1028 16.72 20.27 -23.34
C ILE A 1028 17.99 20.53 -24.17
N PRO A 1029 18.39 21.80 -24.40
CA PRO A 1029 19.59 22.11 -25.18
C PRO A 1029 20.87 21.80 -24.40
N PRO A 1030 21.98 21.46 -25.08
CA PRO A 1030 23.30 21.51 -24.44
C PRO A 1030 23.61 22.94 -23.98
N LEU A 1031 24.63 23.09 -23.14
CA LEU A 1031 25.16 24.39 -22.74
C LEU A 1031 26.36 24.75 -23.61
N ASP A 1032 26.31 25.92 -24.23
CA ASP A 1032 27.41 26.48 -25.01
C ASP A 1032 27.87 27.79 -24.37
N ILE A 1033 29.01 27.75 -23.69
CA ILE A 1033 29.63 28.96 -23.14
C ILE A 1033 30.88 29.23 -23.97
N GLU A 1034 30.89 30.38 -24.65
CA GLU A 1034 32.09 30.90 -25.30
C GLU A 1034 33.19 31.04 -24.24
N LYS A 1035 34.21 30.19 -24.32
CA LYS A 1035 35.42 30.36 -23.52
C LYS A 1035 36.07 31.66 -23.98
N LYS A 1036 36.09 32.69 -23.12
CA LYS A 1036 36.98 33.83 -23.34
C LYS A 1036 38.38 33.25 -23.61
N PRO A 1037 39.07 33.66 -24.70
CA PRO A 1037 40.42 33.20 -24.95
C PRO A 1037 41.27 33.48 -23.70
N GLN A 1038 41.92 32.43 -23.20
CA GLN A 1038 42.79 32.51 -22.01
C GLN A 1038 43.96 33.46 -22.22
#